data_AF-A0A4V3DJW9-F1
#
_entry.id   AF-A0A4V3DJW9-F1
#
_cell.length_a   1.000
_cell.length_b   1.000
_cell.length_c   1.000
_cell.angle_alpha   90.00
_cell.angle_beta   90.00
_cell.angle_gamma   90.00
#
_symmetry.space_group_name_H-M   'P 1'
#
loop_
_entity.id
_entity.type
_entity.pdbx_description
1 polymer ?
#
loop_
_entity_poly.entity_id
_entity_poly.type
_entity_poly.pdbx_seq_one_letter_code
_entity_poly.pdbx_strand_id
1 'polypeptide(L)'
;MPVGGTLLGAAGMSGNKVISLDAWRDFNDAAPQADPFDIEPDPEQIAVFLDVVFGYCEGWVPLRGFVDKGQGIDGRPHNAWIEIDDSLLEKAVSFAGWAAREGAAFYVVPGTVAETGKAKAADVQQMQTVLVDLDAGDIAAKLDHLVRHLGEPTLIVESGGRTPDGLDKLHVWWRLSEPAEGEDIALLCRLRGDIAVKVGGDTHFRSAHQPIRLAGSVYHKGGFKRLVNIRRHSPRVEVHLRDFAELVADMPPLAGVGSEPGPSTDKPSITDVLTTPVREGGSDDWTRFQGASAAIGHYVRMAHEGRMSRDDAWEAICQYNAAQLRPSWPLERLASEAQRLWRLHEERHGPALERIAVPPMSALPVFTLGALLDDVSPMPEDIIAPRLLTPGGMLVLGGAPKVGKSDFLISLLVHMAAGVPFLGFAPSRPLRIFYLQAEIQYHYLRERLQAIRIEPALLAAARDNLVATPKVRMLLDAGGVGLTIAAVRAHYGHGAPDILCIDPIRNLFDGGPDGGGENDNTAMLFFLQERVEALRDAVAPDAGLILCHHTRKITKKQLVEDPFMALSGAGSLRSFYTSGVIMHRPDEDRPERMLHFELRNGPGIEPMIVDKVDGRWIAIDRSETRLVRREFGEKLDAERARKHDVILQLLFDEAEAGRLYTALQFAESFENQAGLGGKDTIRERISVLATKGFIKFVRDGAPFGLPTSRSKFGYLCVEGMTFPTGEETADPDTGEVVPVRIPVLPSTYKCPQSGAALPVENPLVWVYQTEETS
;
A
#
# COMPACT_ATOMS: atom_id res chain seq x y z
N MET A 1 -49.13 76.37 -34.09
CA MET A 1 -48.96 76.17 -35.56
C MET A 1 -48.72 77.54 -36.17
N PRO A 2 -47.72 77.80 -37.02
CA PRO A 2 -46.86 76.90 -37.83
C PRO A 2 -45.47 76.69 -37.17
N VAL A 3 -44.65 75.65 -37.41
CA VAL A 3 -44.15 74.89 -38.59
C VAL A 3 -42.93 75.54 -39.28
N GLY A 4 -41.77 74.87 -39.16
CA GLY A 4 -40.85 74.60 -40.28
C GLY A 4 -39.45 75.24 -40.27
N GLY A 5 -38.40 74.42 -40.39
CA GLY A 5 -37.24 74.75 -41.24
C GLY A 5 -35.82 74.75 -40.64
N THR A 6 -35.25 73.57 -40.39
CA THR A 6 -33.92 73.07 -40.83
C THR A 6 -32.79 74.03 -41.33
N LEU A 7 -31.58 73.97 -40.74
CA LEU A 7 -30.33 73.36 -41.30
C LEU A 7 -29.00 73.94 -40.74
N LEU A 8 -28.09 73.00 -40.44
CA LEU A 8 -26.61 73.01 -40.59
C LEU A 8 -25.70 73.90 -39.73
N GLY A 9 -24.69 73.26 -39.14
CA GLY A 9 -23.35 73.84 -38.99
C GLY A 9 -22.71 73.66 -37.61
N ALA A 10 -22.02 72.53 -37.42
CA ALA A 10 -21.27 72.18 -36.22
C ALA A 10 -19.95 72.98 -36.08
N ALA A 11 -19.58 73.34 -34.84
CA ALA A 11 -18.27 73.06 -34.23
C ALA A 11 -18.20 73.64 -32.80
N GLY A 12 -17.86 72.79 -31.82
CA GLY A 12 -17.46 73.21 -30.48
C GLY A 12 -18.08 72.41 -29.33
N MET A 13 -17.85 71.09 -29.26
CA MET A 13 -18.15 70.31 -28.05
C MET A 13 -16.86 69.94 -27.33
N SER A 14 -16.62 70.63 -26.21
CA SER A 14 -15.76 70.18 -25.12
C SER A 14 -16.48 70.48 -23.80
N GLY A 15 -16.69 69.46 -22.98
CA GLY A 15 -17.14 69.64 -21.60
C GLY A 15 -18.13 68.58 -21.13
N ASN A 16 -17.60 67.53 -20.50
CA ASN A 16 -18.33 66.62 -19.62
C ASN A 16 -19.22 67.41 -18.65
N LYS A 17 -20.54 67.13 -18.65
CA LYS A 17 -21.40 67.34 -17.50
C LYS A 17 -22.01 66.00 -17.09
N VAL A 18 -21.27 65.30 -16.24
CA VAL A 18 -21.84 64.30 -15.35
C VAL A 18 -22.76 65.05 -14.39
N ILE A 19 -24.05 64.73 -14.41
CA ILE A 19 -24.99 65.18 -13.39
C ILE A 19 -24.81 64.22 -12.21
N SER A 20 -24.12 64.69 -11.17
CA SER A 20 -24.19 64.09 -9.84
C SER A 20 -25.54 64.48 -9.23
N LEU A 21 -26.34 63.48 -8.87
CA LEU A 21 -27.63 63.64 -8.18
C LEU A 21 -27.60 62.74 -6.94
N ASP A 22 -27.50 63.36 -5.76
CA ASP A 22 -27.74 62.73 -4.45
C ASP A 22 -29.20 62.27 -4.37
N ALA A 23 -29.46 61.01 -4.73
CA ALA A 23 -30.79 60.41 -4.77
C ALA A 23 -31.38 60.07 -3.39
N TRP A 24 -30.82 60.57 -2.28
CA TRP A 24 -31.20 60.17 -0.92
C TRP A 24 -32.20 61.09 -0.20
N ARG A 25 -32.41 62.31 -0.70
CA ARG A 25 -33.24 63.33 0.00
C ARG A 25 -34.73 63.31 -0.34
N ASP A 26 -35.17 62.59 -1.38
CA ASP A 26 -36.59 62.54 -1.78
C ASP A 26 -37.40 61.43 -1.07
N PHE A 27 -36.81 60.65 -0.16
CA PHE A 27 -37.46 59.49 0.46
C PHE A 27 -38.30 59.76 1.72
N ASN A 28 -38.19 60.94 2.35
CA ASN A 28 -38.67 61.17 3.72
C ASN A 28 -39.95 62.01 3.89
N ASP A 29 -40.57 62.52 2.83
CA ASP A 29 -41.72 63.44 2.98
C ASP A 29 -43.05 62.82 2.56
N ALA A 30 -43.58 61.89 3.38
CA ALA A 30 -45.02 61.69 3.59
C ALA A 30 -45.26 60.73 4.77
N ALA A 31 -46.00 61.17 5.79
CA ALA A 31 -46.43 60.33 6.91
C ALA A 31 -47.52 59.33 6.44
N PRO A 32 -47.34 58.00 6.55
CA PRO A 32 -48.36 57.03 6.18
C PRO A 32 -49.32 56.76 7.35
N GLN A 33 -50.60 56.64 7.02
CA GLN A 33 -51.66 56.18 7.91
C GLN A 33 -51.57 54.63 7.97
N ALA A 34 -51.24 54.07 9.14
CA ALA A 34 -51.04 52.63 9.31
C ALA A 34 -52.37 51.86 9.19
N ASP A 35 -52.47 50.94 8.22
CA ASP A 35 -53.51 49.90 8.19
C ASP A 35 -52.97 48.67 8.97
N PRO A 36 -53.52 48.35 10.16
CA PRO A 36 -53.02 47.28 11.01
C PRO A 36 -53.24 45.86 10.45
N PHE A 37 -53.84 45.72 9.26
CA PHE A 37 -54.04 44.44 8.58
C PHE A 37 -53.20 44.26 7.32
N ASP A 38 -52.33 45.21 6.96
CA ASP A 38 -51.44 45.08 5.80
C ASP A 38 -50.18 44.27 6.16
N ILE A 39 -49.64 43.53 5.18
CA ILE A 39 -48.43 42.72 5.38
C ILE A 39 -47.21 43.60 5.18
N GLU A 40 -46.43 43.78 6.24
CA GLU A 40 -45.19 44.55 6.23
C GLU A 40 -43.96 43.66 5.98
N PRO A 41 -42.86 44.21 5.44
CA PRO A 41 -41.58 43.53 5.40
C PRO A 41 -41.06 43.18 6.81
N ASP A 42 -40.35 42.07 6.93
CA ASP A 42 -39.77 41.56 8.18
C ASP A 42 -38.26 41.88 8.24
N PRO A 43 -37.84 42.85 9.08
CA PRO A 43 -36.43 43.24 9.19
C PRO A 43 -35.50 42.13 9.68
N GLU A 44 -35.99 41.23 10.56
CA GLU A 44 -35.17 40.15 11.11
C GLU A 44 -34.86 39.11 10.03
N GLN A 45 -35.85 38.78 9.20
CA GLN A 45 -35.64 37.87 8.07
C GLN A 45 -34.77 38.49 6.98
N ILE A 46 -34.89 39.80 6.73
CA ILE A 46 -33.99 40.52 5.82
C ILE A 46 -32.55 40.42 6.33
N ALA A 47 -32.31 40.60 7.64
CA ALA A 47 -30.98 40.47 8.23
C ALA A 47 -30.39 39.07 8.04
N VAL A 48 -31.15 38.01 8.34
CA VAL A 48 -30.72 36.62 8.14
C VAL A 48 -30.38 36.35 6.68
N PHE A 49 -31.23 36.82 5.75
CA PHE A 49 -31.01 36.61 4.32
C PHE A 49 -29.73 37.31 3.84
N LEU A 50 -29.51 38.56 4.24
CA LEU A 50 -28.33 39.32 3.85
C LEU A 50 -27.03 38.69 4.40
N ASP A 51 -27.04 38.21 5.64
CA ASP A 51 -25.88 37.49 6.21
C ASP A 51 -25.56 36.20 5.43
N VAL A 52 -26.57 35.39 5.11
CA VAL A 52 -26.34 34.13 4.37
C VAL A 52 -25.84 34.40 2.95
N VAL A 53 -26.37 35.43 2.28
CA VAL A 53 -26.07 35.70 0.86
C VAL A 53 -24.82 36.56 0.64
N PHE A 54 -24.42 37.37 1.64
CA PHE A 54 -23.33 38.34 1.49
C PHE A 54 -22.38 38.43 2.69
N GLY A 55 -22.56 37.63 3.75
CA GLY A 55 -21.84 37.82 5.02
C GLY A 55 -20.31 37.70 4.97
N TYR A 56 -19.74 37.13 3.91
CA TYR A 56 -18.28 37.14 3.66
C TYR A 56 -17.88 37.94 2.42
N CYS A 57 -18.85 38.56 1.72
CA CYS A 57 -18.58 39.33 0.52
C CYS A 57 -18.26 40.80 0.84
N GLU A 58 -17.62 41.45 -0.13
CA GLU A 58 -17.31 42.87 -0.17
C GLU A 58 -17.92 43.51 -1.42
N GLY A 59 -17.92 44.84 -1.46
CA GLY A 59 -18.41 45.64 -2.59
C GLY A 59 -19.88 46.03 -2.45
N TRP A 60 -20.59 46.11 -3.59
CA TRP A 60 -21.94 46.65 -3.66
C TRP A 60 -22.98 45.57 -3.98
N VAL A 61 -24.08 45.53 -3.22
CA VAL A 61 -25.24 44.66 -3.43
C VAL A 61 -26.20 45.31 -4.42
N PRO A 62 -26.45 44.69 -5.59
CA PRO A 62 -27.43 45.20 -6.57
C PRO A 62 -28.84 44.76 -6.20
N LEU A 63 -29.68 45.74 -5.87
CA LEU A 63 -31.09 45.57 -5.53
C LEU A 63 -31.98 46.11 -6.64
N ARG A 64 -33.13 45.45 -6.86
CA ARG A 64 -34.09 45.81 -7.92
C ARG A 64 -35.53 45.77 -7.41
N GLY A 65 -36.26 46.85 -7.65
CA GLY A 65 -37.71 46.95 -7.48
C GLY A 65 -38.42 46.91 -8.84
N PHE A 66 -39.34 45.97 -9.02
CA PHE A 66 -40.22 45.92 -10.21
C PHE A 66 -41.66 46.16 -9.79
N VAL A 67 -42.30 47.18 -10.35
CA VAL A 67 -43.76 47.33 -10.24
C VAL A 67 -44.39 46.24 -11.12
N ASP A 68 -45.22 45.37 -10.53
CA ASP A 68 -45.70 44.16 -11.21
C ASP A 68 -46.62 44.49 -12.39
N LYS A 69 -46.43 43.78 -13.53
CA LYS A 69 -47.25 43.96 -14.73
C LYS A 69 -48.68 43.49 -14.47
N GLY A 70 -49.59 44.45 -14.30
CA GLY A 70 -51.01 44.22 -14.05
C GLY A 70 -51.74 45.38 -13.40
N GLN A 71 -51.03 46.41 -12.92
CA GLN A 71 -51.63 47.58 -12.26
C GLN A 71 -51.70 48.85 -13.12
N GLY A 72 -51.37 48.78 -14.41
CA GLY A 72 -51.51 49.92 -15.33
C GLY A 72 -50.47 51.04 -15.16
N ILE A 73 -49.38 50.81 -14.41
CA ILE A 73 -48.27 51.75 -14.22
C ILE A 73 -47.04 51.21 -14.94
N ASP A 74 -46.62 51.88 -16.02
CA ASP A 74 -45.40 51.54 -16.79
C ASP A 74 -44.18 52.23 -16.12
N GLY A 75 -43.67 51.64 -15.04
CA GLY A 75 -42.52 52.14 -14.29
C GLY A 75 -41.20 51.51 -14.74
N ARG A 76 -40.14 52.30 -14.90
CA ARG A 76 -38.77 51.77 -15.05
C ARG A 76 -38.37 51.03 -13.75
N PRO A 77 -37.60 49.93 -13.83
CA PRO A 77 -37.13 49.22 -12.64
C PRO A 77 -36.31 50.17 -11.75
N HIS A 78 -36.63 50.20 -10.46
CA HIS A 78 -35.88 50.96 -9.47
C HIS A 78 -34.68 50.13 -9.03
N ASN A 79 -33.49 50.53 -9.47
CA ASN A 79 -32.25 49.87 -9.07
C ASN A 79 -31.60 50.66 -7.93
N ALA A 80 -31.17 49.95 -6.90
CA ALA A 80 -30.37 50.48 -5.81
C ALA A 80 -29.07 49.67 -5.69
N TRP A 81 -28.01 50.33 -5.24
CA TRP A 81 -26.73 49.71 -4.94
C TRP A 81 -26.38 50.09 -3.52
N ILE A 82 -26.21 49.09 -2.67
CA ILE A 82 -25.91 49.30 -1.25
C ILE A 82 -24.55 48.66 -0.98
N GLU A 83 -23.62 49.44 -0.44
CA GLU A 83 -22.31 48.95 -0.01
C GLU A 83 -22.47 47.96 1.15
N ILE A 84 -21.61 46.94 1.20
CA ILE A 84 -21.57 46.00 2.32
C ILE A 84 -20.83 46.68 3.47
N ASP A 85 -21.61 47.39 4.29
CA ASP A 85 -21.18 48.05 5.53
C ASP A 85 -22.28 47.92 6.61
N ASP A 86 -22.07 48.54 7.77
CA ASP A 86 -23.02 48.53 8.89
C ASP A 86 -24.41 49.11 8.54
N SER A 87 -24.53 49.83 7.41
CA SER A 87 -25.79 50.44 6.94
C SER A 87 -26.58 49.56 5.97
N LEU A 88 -26.02 48.42 5.52
CA LEU A 88 -26.65 47.54 4.53
C LEU A 88 -28.07 47.12 4.93
N LEU A 89 -28.24 46.68 6.19
CA LEU A 89 -29.52 46.22 6.70
C LEU A 89 -30.57 47.35 6.74
N GLU A 90 -30.21 48.50 7.32
CA GLU A 90 -31.12 49.66 7.45
C GLU A 90 -31.62 50.11 6.06
N LYS A 91 -30.70 50.20 5.09
CA LYS A 91 -31.01 50.60 3.72
C LYS A 91 -31.86 49.55 2.99
N ALA A 92 -31.60 48.26 3.19
CA ALA A 92 -32.39 47.18 2.61
C ALA A 92 -33.83 47.12 3.17
N VAL A 93 -33.99 47.32 4.48
CA VAL A 93 -35.31 47.41 5.15
C VAL A 93 -36.08 48.63 4.63
N SER A 94 -35.41 49.78 4.50
CA SER A 94 -36.02 50.99 3.93
C SER A 94 -36.51 50.76 2.49
N PHE A 95 -35.71 50.08 1.67
CA PHE A 95 -36.08 49.71 0.31
C PHE A 95 -37.25 48.71 0.28
N ALA A 96 -37.26 47.73 1.19
CA ALA A 96 -38.37 46.79 1.33
C ALA A 96 -39.68 47.49 1.71
N GLY A 97 -39.62 48.47 2.63
CA GLY A 97 -40.77 49.28 3.03
C GLY A 97 -41.33 50.11 1.89
N TRP A 98 -40.47 50.73 1.08
CA TRP A 98 -40.88 51.39 -0.16
C TRP A 98 -41.53 50.40 -1.13
N ALA A 99 -40.92 49.25 -1.38
CA ALA A 99 -41.45 48.25 -2.31
C ALA A 99 -42.82 47.73 -1.85
N ALA A 100 -43.02 47.54 -0.55
CA ALA A 100 -44.31 47.16 0.03
C ALA A 100 -45.41 48.21 -0.21
N ARG A 101 -45.09 49.50 0.01
CA ARG A 101 -46.04 50.61 -0.21
C ARG A 101 -46.41 50.78 -1.68
N GLU A 102 -45.43 50.68 -2.57
CA GLU A 102 -45.63 50.86 -4.02
C GLU A 102 -46.19 49.60 -4.71
N GLY A 103 -46.40 48.50 -3.98
CA GLY A 103 -46.81 47.23 -4.57
C GLY A 103 -45.76 46.65 -5.54
N ALA A 104 -44.50 47.02 -5.35
CA ALA A 104 -43.38 46.53 -6.14
C ALA A 104 -42.82 45.22 -5.55
N ALA A 105 -42.26 44.39 -6.41
CA ALA A 105 -41.53 43.20 -6.04
C ALA A 105 -40.05 43.54 -5.77
N PHE A 106 -39.52 43.10 -4.64
CA PHE A 106 -38.15 43.36 -4.21
C PHE A 106 -37.24 42.17 -4.52
N TYR A 107 -36.28 42.39 -5.42
CA TYR A 107 -35.30 41.42 -5.87
C TYR A 107 -33.87 41.85 -5.57
N VAL A 108 -32.99 40.86 -5.52
CA VAL A 108 -31.55 41.01 -5.35
C VAL A 108 -30.82 40.15 -6.37
N VAL A 109 -29.69 40.64 -6.87
CA VAL A 109 -28.71 39.79 -7.56
C VAL A 109 -27.88 39.08 -6.49
N PRO A 110 -27.83 37.74 -6.44
CA PRO A 110 -27.15 37.00 -5.37
C PRO A 110 -25.62 36.97 -5.57
N GLY A 111 -25.03 38.16 -5.75
CA GLY A 111 -23.61 38.43 -5.93
C GLY A 111 -23.31 39.93 -5.88
N THR A 112 -22.07 40.29 -5.56
CA THR A 112 -21.63 41.68 -5.39
C THR A 112 -20.91 42.21 -6.63
N VAL A 113 -20.85 43.53 -6.77
CA VAL A 113 -20.15 44.23 -7.86
C VAL A 113 -19.16 45.26 -7.27
N ALA A 114 -18.09 45.59 -7.99
CA ALA A 114 -17.11 46.59 -7.53
C ALA A 114 -17.66 48.02 -7.51
N GLU A 115 -18.53 48.36 -8.46
CA GLU A 115 -18.99 49.73 -8.69
C GLU A 115 -20.49 49.78 -8.93
N THR A 116 -21.11 50.93 -8.59
CA THR A 116 -22.53 51.14 -8.82
C THR A 116 -22.87 51.34 -10.31
N GLY A 117 -24.13 51.13 -10.68
CA GLY A 117 -24.66 51.44 -12.02
C GLY A 117 -24.74 50.27 -13.00
N LYS A 118 -23.90 49.22 -12.87
CA LYS A 118 -23.97 48.01 -13.72
C LYS A 118 -23.94 46.74 -12.87
N ALA A 119 -24.72 45.75 -13.30
CA ALA A 119 -24.81 44.42 -12.69
C ALA A 119 -25.19 43.39 -13.76
N LYS A 120 -24.39 43.30 -14.83
CA LYS A 120 -24.46 42.19 -15.80
C LYS A 120 -23.68 41.00 -15.24
N ALA A 121 -23.82 39.83 -15.87
CA ALA A 121 -23.15 38.61 -15.41
C ALA A 121 -21.62 38.76 -15.26
N ALA A 122 -20.99 39.53 -16.15
CA ALA A 122 -19.54 39.78 -16.11
C ALA A 122 -19.12 40.84 -15.09
N ASP A 123 -20.06 41.61 -14.53
CA ASP A 123 -19.78 42.64 -13.53
C ASP A 123 -19.83 42.09 -12.10
N VAL A 124 -20.33 40.85 -11.91
CA VAL A 124 -20.38 40.17 -10.61
C VAL A 124 -18.98 39.72 -10.21
N GLN A 125 -18.52 40.17 -9.05
CA GLN A 125 -17.18 39.91 -8.53
C GLN A 125 -17.11 38.82 -7.48
N GLN A 126 -18.13 38.71 -6.63
CA GLN A 126 -18.19 37.68 -5.60
C GLN A 126 -19.60 37.11 -5.47
N MET A 127 -19.69 35.83 -5.12
CA MET A 127 -20.96 35.14 -4.81
C MET A 127 -20.78 34.20 -3.62
N GLN A 128 -21.60 34.33 -2.57
CA GLN A 128 -21.46 33.52 -1.35
C GLN A 128 -22.24 32.20 -1.36
N THR A 129 -23.13 31.98 -2.33
CA THR A 129 -24.15 30.94 -2.19
C THR A 129 -24.39 30.13 -3.46
N VAL A 130 -24.59 28.83 -3.32
CA VAL A 130 -25.22 28.01 -4.36
C VAL A 130 -26.73 28.06 -4.14
N LEU A 131 -27.48 28.38 -5.21
CA LEU A 131 -28.90 28.65 -5.16
C LEU A 131 -29.64 27.79 -6.20
N VAL A 132 -30.77 27.23 -5.78
CA VAL A 132 -31.70 26.51 -6.66
C VAL A 132 -33.11 27.05 -6.42
N ASP A 133 -33.79 27.46 -7.50
CA ASP A 133 -35.19 27.86 -7.46
C ASP A 133 -36.10 26.70 -7.89
N LEU A 134 -37.03 26.32 -7.01
CA LEU A 134 -38.00 25.25 -7.19
C LEU A 134 -39.39 25.88 -7.38
N ASP A 135 -39.80 26.01 -8.64
CA ASP A 135 -40.92 26.87 -9.00
C ASP A 135 -42.10 26.14 -9.68
N ALA A 136 -41.93 24.85 -10.02
CA ALA A 136 -42.90 24.00 -10.69
C ALA A 136 -42.75 22.52 -10.30
N GLY A 137 -43.77 21.70 -10.54
CA GLY A 137 -43.77 20.26 -10.26
C GLY A 137 -43.85 19.93 -8.76
N ASP A 138 -43.43 18.72 -8.38
CA ASP A 138 -43.43 18.25 -6.99
C ASP A 138 -42.26 18.89 -6.20
N ILE A 139 -42.56 20.01 -5.54
CA ILE A 139 -41.57 20.79 -4.79
C ILE A 139 -41.02 20.01 -3.58
N ALA A 140 -41.85 19.19 -2.93
CA ALA A 140 -41.44 18.41 -1.76
C ALA A 140 -40.45 17.30 -2.18
N ALA A 141 -40.78 16.54 -3.22
CA ALA A 141 -39.88 15.49 -3.73
C ALA A 141 -38.54 16.05 -4.22
N LYS A 142 -38.55 17.24 -4.86
CA LYS A 142 -37.33 17.92 -5.28
C LYS A 142 -36.46 18.33 -4.09
N LEU A 143 -37.06 18.94 -3.07
CA LEU A 143 -36.33 19.33 -1.86
C LEU A 143 -35.74 18.11 -1.14
N ASP A 144 -36.51 17.04 -0.98
CA ASP A 144 -36.05 15.79 -0.35
C ASP A 144 -34.90 15.15 -1.13
N HIS A 145 -34.93 15.22 -2.46
CA HIS A 145 -33.84 14.75 -3.32
C HIS A 145 -32.57 15.57 -3.12
N LEU A 146 -32.68 16.90 -3.10
CA LEU A 146 -31.54 17.78 -2.86
C LEU A 146 -30.92 17.54 -1.47
N VAL A 147 -31.74 17.45 -0.41
CA VAL A 147 -31.24 17.19 0.95
C VAL A 147 -30.53 15.85 1.05
N ARG A 148 -31.07 14.81 0.39
CA ARG A 148 -30.49 13.46 0.39
C ARG A 148 -29.10 13.42 -0.24
N HIS A 149 -28.87 14.17 -1.31
CA HIS A 149 -27.66 14.06 -2.12
C HIS A 149 -26.64 15.19 -1.91
N LEU A 150 -27.11 16.39 -1.58
CA LEU A 150 -26.28 17.59 -1.40
C LEU A 150 -26.16 18.02 0.07
N GLY A 151 -26.82 17.31 0.99
CA GLY A 151 -26.86 17.63 2.41
C GLY A 151 -27.87 18.73 2.76
N GLU A 152 -27.98 19.05 4.05
CA GLU A 152 -28.92 20.07 4.51
C GLU A 152 -28.59 21.45 3.91
N PRO A 153 -29.58 22.22 3.45
CA PRO A 153 -29.37 23.60 3.04
C PRO A 153 -29.21 24.53 4.23
N THR A 154 -28.43 25.60 4.03
CA THR A 154 -28.28 26.69 5.00
C THR A 154 -29.57 27.48 5.15
N LEU A 155 -30.28 27.73 4.05
CA LEU A 155 -31.50 28.53 4.04
C LEU A 155 -32.54 27.97 3.07
N ILE A 156 -33.79 27.88 3.52
CA ILE A 156 -34.95 27.57 2.68
C ILE A 156 -35.93 28.73 2.78
N VAL A 157 -36.27 29.33 1.65
CA VAL A 157 -37.16 30.50 1.56
C VAL A 157 -38.40 30.14 0.76
N GLU A 158 -39.57 30.48 1.26
CA GLU A 158 -40.84 30.47 0.53
C GLU A 158 -40.92 31.77 -0.28
N SER A 159 -40.90 31.65 -1.61
CA SER A 159 -40.80 32.83 -2.49
C SER A 159 -42.08 33.69 -2.57
N GLY A 160 -43.12 33.30 -1.82
CA GLY A 160 -44.46 33.88 -1.83
C GLY A 160 -45.36 33.37 -2.96
N GLY A 161 -44.78 32.87 -4.06
CA GLY A 161 -45.51 32.28 -5.17
C GLY A 161 -45.96 30.84 -4.91
N ARG A 162 -47.05 30.41 -5.55
CA ARG A 162 -47.53 29.02 -5.54
C ARG A 162 -47.48 28.37 -6.91
N THR A 163 -47.30 27.06 -6.94
CA THR A 163 -47.50 26.23 -8.14
C THR A 163 -49.00 26.12 -8.48
N PRO A 164 -49.39 25.67 -9.69
CA PRO A 164 -50.79 25.41 -10.03
C PRO A 164 -51.50 24.46 -9.05
N ASP A 165 -50.75 23.54 -8.45
CA ASP A 165 -51.23 22.57 -7.45
C ASP A 165 -51.29 23.15 -6.02
N GLY A 166 -51.01 24.44 -5.86
CA GLY A 166 -51.12 25.17 -4.59
C GLY A 166 -49.95 25.01 -3.63
N LEU A 167 -48.85 24.35 -4.05
CA LEU A 167 -47.63 24.22 -3.26
C LEU A 167 -46.83 25.53 -3.26
N ASP A 168 -46.20 25.86 -2.13
CA ASP A 168 -45.34 27.04 -2.04
C ASP A 168 -44.03 26.80 -2.82
N LYS A 169 -43.66 27.77 -3.66
CA LYS A 169 -42.39 27.75 -4.41
C LYS A 169 -41.23 28.04 -3.46
N LEU A 170 -40.11 27.35 -3.64
CA LEU A 170 -38.99 27.41 -2.70
C LEU A 170 -37.70 27.88 -3.37
N HIS A 171 -36.97 28.76 -2.69
CA HIS A 171 -35.56 29.02 -2.95
C HIS A 171 -34.73 28.23 -1.93
N VAL A 172 -33.80 27.41 -2.42
CA VAL A 172 -32.94 26.57 -1.58
C VAL A 172 -31.49 27.04 -1.73
N TRP A 173 -30.84 27.29 -0.60
CA TRP A 173 -29.52 27.92 -0.55
C TRP A 173 -28.52 27.13 0.31
N TRP A 174 -27.30 27.02 -0.20
CA TRP A 174 -26.13 26.59 0.56
C TRP A 174 -25.12 27.73 0.60
N ARG A 175 -24.80 28.20 1.81
CA ARG A 175 -23.73 29.18 2.07
C ARG A 175 -22.40 28.51 1.84
N LEU A 176 -21.54 29.15 1.07
CA LEU A 176 -20.17 28.72 0.89
C LEU A 176 -19.34 29.05 2.14
N SER A 177 -18.27 28.31 2.40
CA SER A 177 -17.33 28.66 3.47
C SER A 177 -16.52 29.94 3.18
N GLU A 178 -16.44 30.34 1.91
CA GLU A 178 -15.78 31.56 1.43
C GLU A 178 -16.47 32.06 0.13
N PRO A 179 -16.38 33.35 -0.23
CA PRO A 179 -16.97 33.85 -1.47
C PRO A 179 -16.33 33.22 -2.71
N ALA A 180 -17.16 32.85 -3.69
CA ALA A 180 -16.68 32.47 -5.01
C ALA A 180 -16.27 33.71 -5.81
N GLU A 181 -15.05 33.73 -6.34
CA GLU A 181 -14.50 34.83 -7.15
C GLU A 181 -13.95 34.33 -8.49
N GLY A 182 -13.88 35.20 -9.49
CA GLY A 182 -13.25 34.86 -10.78
C GLY A 182 -13.82 33.60 -11.43
N GLU A 183 -12.98 32.60 -11.70
CA GLU A 183 -13.43 31.33 -12.31
C GLU A 183 -14.36 30.50 -11.40
N ASP A 184 -14.32 30.69 -10.08
CA ASP A 184 -15.21 29.99 -9.15
C ASP A 184 -16.67 30.45 -9.30
N ILE A 185 -16.91 31.70 -9.73
CA ILE A 185 -18.26 32.17 -10.12
C ILE A 185 -18.79 31.36 -11.30
N ALA A 186 -17.94 31.09 -12.29
CA ALA A 186 -18.34 30.29 -13.45
C ALA A 186 -18.66 28.85 -13.05
N LEU A 187 -17.87 28.25 -12.15
CA LEU A 187 -18.19 26.93 -11.60
C LEU A 187 -19.52 26.97 -10.84
N LEU A 188 -19.70 27.91 -9.93
CA LEU A 188 -20.91 28.06 -9.13
C LEU A 188 -22.15 28.17 -10.01
N CYS A 189 -22.10 29.03 -11.04
CA CYS A 189 -23.17 29.18 -12.02
C CYS A 189 -23.47 27.88 -12.80
N ARG A 190 -22.43 27.11 -13.18
CA ARG A 190 -22.64 25.78 -13.78
C ARG A 190 -23.35 24.84 -12.80
N LEU A 191 -22.91 24.77 -11.54
CA LEU A 191 -23.53 23.91 -10.52
C LEU A 191 -25.00 24.24 -10.31
N ARG A 192 -25.37 25.53 -10.22
CA ARG A 192 -26.79 25.96 -10.16
C ARG A 192 -27.57 25.39 -11.34
N GLY A 193 -27.00 25.46 -12.53
CA GLY A 193 -27.57 24.92 -13.76
C GLY A 193 -27.70 23.41 -13.83
N ASP A 194 -26.71 22.70 -13.31
CA ASP A 194 -26.68 21.23 -13.33
C ASP A 194 -27.65 20.67 -12.30
N ILE A 195 -27.70 21.27 -11.11
CA ILE A 195 -28.70 20.93 -10.09
C ILE A 195 -30.10 21.18 -10.64
N ALA A 196 -30.34 22.37 -11.22
CA ALA A 196 -31.63 22.71 -11.80
C ALA A 196 -32.06 21.71 -12.89
N VAL A 197 -31.15 21.25 -13.75
CA VAL A 197 -31.45 20.21 -14.75
C VAL A 197 -31.78 18.87 -14.09
N LYS A 198 -31.01 18.45 -13.08
CA LYS A 198 -31.21 17.16 -12.40
C LYS A 198 -32.52 17.08 -11.62
N VAL A 199 -33.03 18.19 -11.08
CA VAL A 199 -34.30 18.21 -10.31
C VAL A 199 -35.45 18.92 -11.03
N GLY A 200 -35.24 19.44 -12.24
CA GLY A 200 -36.19 20.27 -12.96
C GLY A 200 -36.53 21.58 -12.25
N GLY A 201 -35.53 22.28 -11.70
CA GLY A 201 -35.65 23.65 -11.19
C GLY A 201 -35.42 24.71 -12.27
N ASP A 202 -35.41 25.99 -11.90
CA ASP A 202 -35.18 27.08 -12.86
C ASP A 202 -33.71 27.16 -13.32
N THR A 203 -33.49 26.95 -14.61
CA THR A 203 -32.15 26.96 -15.22
C THR A 203 -31.62 28.37 -15.52
N HIS A 204 -32.43 29.44 -15.40
CA HIS A 204 -31.96 30.82 -15.62
C HIS A 204 -30.89 31.25 -14.61
N PHE A 205 -30.85 30.61 -13.44
CA PHE A 205 -29.82 30.80 -12.41
C PHE A 205 -28.43 30.29 -12.81
N ARG A 206 -28.28 29.71 -14.02
CA ARG A 206 -26.98 29.58 -14.71
C ARG A 206 -26.30 30.93 -14.93
N SER A 207 -27.03 32.03 -14.87
CA SER A 207 -26.48 33.36 -14.98
C SER A 207 -26.22 34.00 -13.62
N ALA A 208 -25.01 34.55 -13.42
CA ALA A 208 -24.61 35.21 -12.18
C ALA A 208 -25.48 36.42 -11.81
N HIS A 209 -26.05 37.10 -12.81
CA HIS A 209 -26.88 38.30 -12.64
C HIS A 209 -28.38 38.04 -12.49
N GLN A 210 -28.81 36.77 -12.46
CA GLN A 210 -30.22 36.42 -12.40
C GLN A 210 -30.80 36.92 -11.05
N PRO A 211 -31.77 37.84 -11.06
CA PRO A 211 -32.33 38.40 -9.84
C PRO A 211 -33.30 37.40 -9.19
N ILE A 212 -33.33 37.38 -7.85
CA ILE A 212 -34.22 36.55 -7.05
C ILE A 212 -34.87 37.34 -5.93
N ARG A 213 -36.07 36.94 -5.52
CA ARG A 213 -36.85 37.67 -4.52
C ARG A 213 -36.18 37.55 -3.16
N LEU A 214 -36.06 38.69 -2.47
CA LEU A 214 -35.35 38.80 -1.19
C LEU A 214 -36.26 38.33 -0.03
N ALA A 215 -35.76 37.50 0.88
CA ALA A 215 -36.55 37.01 2.01
C ALA A 215 -36.81 38.11 3.05
N GLY A 216 -37.98 38.07 3.69
CA GLY A 216 -38.51 39.14 4.52
C GLY A 216 -39.15 40.29 3.73
N SER A 217 -39.12 40.27 2.39
CA SER A 217 -39.88 41.23 1.57
C SER A 217 -41.32 40.79 1.32
N VAL A 218 -42.13 41.66 0.70
CA VAL A 218 -43.55 41.37 0.39
C VAL A 218 -43.73 40.96 -1.07
N TYR A 219 -44.41 39.83 -1.27
CA TYR A 219 -44.88 39.33 -2.55
C TYR A 219 -46.21 39.95 -2.94
N HIS A 220 -46.28 40.50 -4.15
CA HIS A 220 -47.48 41.09 -4.75
C HIS A 220 -47.80 40.36 -6.05
N LYS A 221 -48.95 39.68 -6.16
CA LYS A 221 -49.43 39.21 -7.48
C LYS A 221 -50.94 38.99 -7.48
N GLY A 222 -51.63 39.53 -8.48
CA GLY A 222 -53.07 39.32 -8.68
C GLY A 222 -53.95 39.79 -7.51
N GLY A 223 -53.53 40.82 -6.77
CA GLY A 223 -54.22 41.33 -5.59
C GLY A 223 -53.90 40.60 -4.28
N PHE A 224 -53.07 39.55 -4.32
CA PHE A 224 -52.61 38.83 -3.13
C PHE A 224 -51.29 39.39 -2.62
N LYS A 225 -51.23 39.63 -1.31
CA LYS A 225 -50.02 39.98 -0.57
C LYS A 225 -49.56 38.80 0.29
N ARG A 226 -48.25 38.52 0.33
CA ARG A 226 -47.65 37.53 1.24
C ARG A 226 -46.23 37.93 1.63
N LEU A 227 -45.81 37.54 2.83
CA LEU A 227 -44.40 37.62 3.20
C LEU A 227 -43.60 36.56 2.43
N VAL A 228 -42.41 36.93 1.97
CA VAL A 228 -41.41 36.00 1.43
C VAL A 228 -40.66 35.39 2.61
N ASN A 229 -41.19 34.30 3.14
CA ASN A 229 -40.84 33.81 4.47
C ASN A 229 -39.65 32.85 4.45
N ILE A 230 -38.74 32.97 5.42
CA ILE A 230 -37.70 31.97 5.70
C ILE A 230 -38.36 30.79 6.41
N ARG A 231 -38.48 29.67 5.71
CA ARG A 231 -39.05 28.43 6.24
C ARG A 231 -38.08 27.73 7.18
N ARG A 232 -36.77 27.76 6.87
CA ARG A 232 -35.72 27.12 7.67
C ARG A 232 -34.40 27.89 7.51
N HIS A 233 -33.69 28.07 8.62
CA HIS A 233 -32.35 28.62 8.67
C HIS A 233 -31.45 27.74 9.54
N SER A 234 -30.34 27.28 8.98
CA SER A 234 -29.33 26.42 9.62
C SER A 234 -27.97 27.14 9.60
N PRO A 235 -27.70 28.08 10.52
CA PRO A 235 -26.58 29.04 10.43
C PRO A 235 -25.18 28.42 10.47
N ARG A 236 -25.06 27.18 10.93
CA ARG A 236 -23.77 26.46 11.01
C ARG A 236 -23.47 25.61 9.77
N VAL A 237 -24.40 25.55 8.83
CA VAL A 237 -24.26 24.72 7.64
C VAL A 237 -23.63 25.56 6.55
N GLU A 238 -22.38 25.25 6.25
CA GLU A 238 -21.62 25.83 5.15
C GLU A 238 -21.04 24.69 4.29
N VAL A 239 -20.84 24.96 3.00
CA VAL A 239 -20.27 23.99 2.06
C VAL A 239 -19.07 24.60 1.35
N HIS A 240 -18.06 23.78 1.06
CA HIS A 240 -16.97 24.23 0.20
C HIS A 240 -17.36 24.03 -1.27
N LEU A 241 -17.18 25.05 -2.13
CA LEU A 241 -17.73 25.05 -3.50
C LEU A 241 -17.29 23.83 -4.34
N ARG A 242 -16.04 23.40 -4.17
CA ARG A 242 -15.47 22.29 -4.95
C ARG A 242 -15.92 20.93 -4.43
N ASP A 243 -16.14 20.79 -3.13
CA ASP A 243 -16.69 19.55 -2.54
C ASP A 243 -18.17 19.42 -2.89
N PHE A 244 -18.88 20.55 -2.87
CA PHE A 244 -20.27 20.63 -3.34
C PHE A 244 -20.38 20.27 -4.83
N ALA A 245 -19.39 20.61 -5.65
CA ALA A 245 -19.33 20.20 -7.06
C ALA A 245 -19.27 18.67 -7.23
N GLU A 246 -18.53 17.96 -6.38
CA GLU A 246 -18.47 16.50 -6.40
C GLU A 246 -19.82 15.88 -6.02
N LEU A 247 -20.47 16.40 -4.97
CA LEU A 247 -21.83 15.98 -4.59
C LEU A 247 -22.84 16.20 -5.72
N VAL A 248 -22.74 17.35 -6.40
CA VAL A 248 -23.59 17.65 -7.56
C VAL A 248 -23.29 16.71 -8.72
N ALA A 249 -22.02 16.34 -8.97
CA ALA A 249 -21.67 15.39 -10.01
C ALA A 249 -22.26 13.99 -9.74
N ASP A 250 -22.10 13.51 -8.51
CA ASP A 250 -22.57 12.19 -8.06
C ASP A 250 -24.09 12.09 -7.88
N MET A 251 -24.77 13.23 -7.68
CA MET A 251 -26.23 13.27 -7.54
C MET A 251 -26.91 12.75 -8.83
N PRO A 252 -27.73 11.67 -8.77
CA PRO A 252 -28.46 11.20 -9.93
C PRO A 252 -29.60 12.19 -10.31
N PRO A 253 -30.01 12.26 -11.58
CA PRO A 253 -31.20 13.00 -11.96
C PRO A 253 -32.44 12.41 -11.29
N LEU A 254 -33.36 13.28 -10.86
CA LEU A 254 -34.61 12.89 -10.22
C LEU A 254 -35.50 12.16 -11.24
N ALA A 255 -35.97 10.97 -10.89
CA ALA A 255 -36.75 10.10 -11.76
C ALA A 255 -38.01 10.80 -12.29
N GLY A 256 -38.19 10.81 -13.61
CA GLY A 256 -39.33 11.44 -14.28
C GLY A 256 -39.22 12.96 -14.50
N VAL A 257 -38.12 13.60 -14.08
CA VAL A 257 -37.94 15.06 -14.16
C VAL A 257 -36.56 15.47 -14.69
N GLY A 258 -35.48 14.72 -14.41
CA GLY A 258 -34.11 15.09 -14.81
C GLY A 258 -33.59 14.40 -16.08
N SER A 259 -32.89 15.14 -16.93
CA SER A 259 -32.08 14.61 -18.06
C SER A 259 -30.61 14.43 -17.65
N GLU A 260 -29.89 13.48 -18.27
CA GLU A 260 -28.44 13.37 -18.07
C GLU A 260 -27.72 14.67 -18.46
N PRO A 261 -26.80 15.21 -17.64
CA PRO A 261 -25.96 16.32 -18.04
C PRO A 261 -25.02 15.91 -19.19
N GLY A 262 -24.51 16.91 -19.93
CA GLY A 262 -23.52 16.73 -20.99
C GLY A 262 -22.23 16.02 -20.52
N PRO A 263 -21.33 15.66 -21.46
CA PRO A 263 -20.38 14.55 -21.31
C PRO A 263 -19.57 14.61 -20.03
N SER A 264 -19.47 13.45 -19.39
CA SER A 264 -18.60 13.17 -18.24
C SER A 264 -17.14 13.47 -18.58
N THR A 265 -16.52 14.38 -17.85
CA THR A 265 -15.06 14.43 -17.77
C THR A 265 -14.63 13.28 -16.85
N ASP A 266 -14.16 12.19 -17.44
CA ASP A 266 -13.45 11.15 -16.70
C ASP A 266 -12.35 11.79 -15.83
N LYS A 267 -12.19 11.32 -14.59
CA LYS A 267 -11.09 11.75 -13.73
C LYS A 267 -9.77 11.41 -14.45
N PRO A 268 -8.86 12.37 -14.66
CA PRO A 268 -7.60 12.08 -15.34
C PRO A 268 -6.75 11.12 -14.50
N SER A 269 -6.04 10.22 -15.17
CA SER A 269 -5.08 9.34 -14.51
C SER A 269 -4.01 10.18 -13.81
N ILE A 270 -3.57 9.77 -12.63
CA ILE A 270 -2.54 10.51 -11.88
C ILE A 270 -1.23 10.65 -12.68
N THR A 271 -0.92 9.66 -13.52
CA THR A 271 0.23 9.70 -14.43
C THR A 271 0.10 10.84 -15.45
N ASP A 272 -1.09 11.06 -15.98
CA ASP A 272 -1.36 12.10 -16.97
C ASP A 272 -1.33 13.49 -16.32
N VAL A 273 -1.86 13.59 -15.09
CA VAL A 273 -1.81 14.81 -14.26
C VAL A 273 -0.38 15.25 -13.96
N LEU A 274 0.51 14.31 -13.60
CA LEU A 274 1.88 14.62 -13.18
C LEU A 274 2.83 14.96 -14.34
N THR A 275 2.49 14.51 -15.56
CA THR A 275 3.37 14.61 -16.73
C THR A 275 2.92 15.64 -17.77
N THR A 276 1.66 16.09 -17.72
CA THR A 276 1.10 17.03 -18.70
C THR A 276 0.98 18.44 -18.10
N PRO A 277 1.57 19.48 -18.74
CA PRO A 277 1.37 20.85 -18.31
C PRO A 277 -0.09 21.30 -18.46
N VAL A 278 -0.65 21.91 -17.41
CA VAL A 278 -2.04 22.38 -17.34
C VAL A 278 -2.09 23.91 -17.43
N ARG A 279 -2.75 24.42 -18.46
CA ARG A 279 -2.86 25.82 -18.83
C ARG A 279 -4.20 26.43 -18.38
N GLU A 280 -4.17 27.73 -18.13
CA GLU A 280 -5.35 28.53 -17.79
C GLU A 280 -6.33 28.62 -18.97
N GLY A 281 -7.64 28.66 -18.68
CA GLY A 281 -8.70 28.78 -19.68
C GLY A 281 -9.34 27.46 -20.15
N GLY A 282 -9.00 26.31 -19.55
CA GLY A 282 -9.66 25.03 -19.86
C GLY A 282 -9.35 24.49 -21.26
N SER A 283 -8.17 24.80 -21.79
CA SER A 283 -7.70 24.33 -23.11
C SER A 283 -7.17 22.89 -23.11
N ASP A 284 -6.97 22.30 -21.93
CA ASP A 284 -6.47 20.94 -21.73
C ASP A 284 -7.58 20.05 -21.15
N ASP A 285 -7.41 18.72 -21.20
CA ASP A 285 -8.45 17.72 -20.86
C ASP A 285 -8.98 17.83 -19.42
N TRP A 286 -8.26 18.53 -18.53
CA TRP A 286 -8.68 18.85 -17.17
C TRP A 286 -8.23 20.25 -16.74
N THR A 287 -8.92 20.82 -15.76
CA THR A 287 -8.66 22.18 -15.25
C THR A 287 -7.41 22.26 -14.37
N ARG A 288 -6.80 23.45 -14.26
CA ARG A 288 -5.67 23.72 -13.32
C ARG A 288 -5.97 23.29 -11.89
N PHE A 289 -7.22 23.46 -11.45
CA PHE A 289 -7.68 23.02 -10.13
C PHE A 289 -7.73 21.48 -10.01
N GLN A 290 -8.25 20.78 -11.02
CA GLN A 290 -8.26 19.32 -11.04
C GLN A 290 -6.85 18.74 -11.08
N GLY A 291 -5.95 19.34 -11.87
CA GLY A 291 -4.53 18.95 -11.91
C GLY A 291 -3.82 19.19 -10.57
N ALA A 292 -3.98 20.38 -9.99
CA ALA A 292 -3.41 20.73 -8.68
C ALA A 292 -3.93 19.81 -7.56
N SER A 293 -5.24 19.63 -7.45
CA SER A 293 -5.87 18.84 -6.38
C SER A 293 -5.55 17.36 -6.50
N ALA A 294 -5.47 16.82 -7.73
CA ALA A 294 -5.07 15.43 -7.95
C ALA A 294 -3.58 15.21 -7.61
N ALA A 295 -2.69 16.13 -7.98
CA ALA A 295 -1.28 16.07 -7.62
C ALA A 295 -1.06 16.23 -6.11
N ILE A 296 -1.72 17.21 -5.47
CA ILE A 296 -1.68 17.41 -4.02
C ILE A 296 -2.23 16.17 -3.30
N GLY A 297 -3.41 15.68 -3.68
CA GLY A 297 -4.00 14.48 -3.09
C GLY A 297 -3.14 13.22 -3.27
N HIS A 298 -2.37 13.14 -4.37
CA HIS A 298 -1.38 12.09 -4.57
C HIS A 298 -0.21 12.19 -3.58
N TYR A 299 0.40 13.36 -3.44
CA TYR A 299 1.54 13.54 -2.51
C TYR A 299 1.11 13.50 -1.04
N VAL A 300 -0.09 14.01 -0.70
CA VAL A 300 -0.71 13.86 0.62
C VAL A 300 -0.89 12.39 0.96
N ARG A 301 -1.42 11.60 0.02
CA ARG A 301 -1.58 10.15 0.22
C ARG A 301 -0.24 9.44 0.35
N MET A 302 0.75 9.78 -0.49
CA MET A 302 2.11 9.22 -0.36
C MET A 302 2.74 9.54 0.99
N ALA A 303 2.57 10.77 1.50
CA ALA A 303 3.09 11.14 2.81
C ALA A 303 2.31 10.50 3.97
N HIS A 304 0.98 10.41 3.86
CA HIS A 304 0.15 9.74 4.86
C HIS A 304 0.41 8.23 4.94
N GLU A 305 0.65 7.59 3.79
CA GLU A 305 1.08 6.18 3.65
C GLU A 305 2.58 6.00 3.95
N GLY A 306 3.29 7.04 4.42
CA GLY A 306 4.70 7.01 4.80
C GLY A 306 5.68 6.65 3.68
N ARG A 307 5.28 6.82 2.41
CA ARG A 307 6.13 6.67 1.21
C ARG A 307 7.04 7.88 0.99
N MET A 308 6.75 9.03 1.60
CA MET A 308 7.59 10.24 1.61
C MET A 308 7.33 11.07 2.87
N SER A 309 8.21 12.04 3.23
CA SER A 309 7.93 12.91 4.39
C SER A 309 6.90 14.00 4.06
N ARG A 310 6.33 14.65 5.08
CA ARG A 310 5.44 15.82 4.88
C ARG A 310 6.17 16.96 4.17
N ASP A 311 7.44 17.17 4.50
CA ASP A 311 8.26 18.21 3.90
C ASP A 311 8.61 17.86 2.44
N ASP A 312 8.95 16.60 2.15
CA ASP A 312 9.20 16.14 0.77
C ASP A 312 7.92 16.22 -0.09
N ALA A 313 6.77 15.87 0.48
CA ALA A 313 5.48 16.01 -0.20
C ALA A 313 5.16 17.48 -0.48
N TRP A 314 5.44 18.37 0.47
CA TRP A 314 5.29 19.81 0.26
C TRP A 314 6.23 20.33 -0.84
N GLU A 315 7.49 19.89 -0.85
CA GLU A 315 8.44 20.23 -1.90
C GLU A 315 7.98 19.71 -3.26
N ALA A 316 7.52 18.46 -3.35
CA ALA A 316 7.00 17.87 -4.57
C ALA A 316 5.73 18.57 -5.09
N ILE A 317 4.85 19.02 -4.18
CA ILE A 317 3.68 19.86 -4.50
C ILE A 317 4.14 21.21 -5.08
N CYS A 318 5.15 21.84 -4.48
CA CYS A 318 5.71 23.11 -4.98
C CYS A 318 6.38 22.94 -6.35
N GLN A 319 7.13 21.85 -6.55
CA GLN A 319 7.78 21.52 -7.81
C GLN A 319 6.74 21.23 -8.90
N TYR A 320 5.68 20.48 -8.60
CA TYR A 320 4.55 20.26 -9.52
C TYR A 320 3.91 21.60 -9.92
N ASN A 321 3.62 22.47 -8.95
CA ASN A 321 3.05 23.78 -9.21
C ASN A 321 3.93 24.65 -10.12
N ALA A 322 5.25 24.65 -9.89
CA ALA A 322 6.20 25.38 -10.72
C ALA A 322 6.37 24.75 -12.12
N ALA A 323 6.38 23.42 -12.21
CA ALA A 323 6.68 22.71 -13.45
C ALA A 323 5.46 22.58 -14.37
N GLN A 324 4.29 22.26 -13.83
CA GLN A 324 3.12 21.82 -14.59
C GLN A 324 1.96 22.81 -14.60
N LEU A 325 1.83 23.74 -13.65
CA LEU A 325 0.75 24.73 -13.67
C LEU A 325 1.16 26.01 -14.42
N ARG A 326 0.30 26.48 -15.34
CA ARG A 326 0.53 27.69 -16.15
C ARG A 326 -0.68 28.64 -16.12
N PRO A 327 -0.60 29.79 -15.43
CA PRO A 327 0.46 30.19 -14.50
C PRO A 327 0.46 29.32 -13.23
N SER A 328 1.57 29.29 -12.50
CA SER A 328 1.65 28.63 -11.19
C SER A 328 0.71 29.31 -10.19
N TRP A 329 0.16 28.55 -9.25
CA TRP A 329 -0.56 29.11 -8.11
C TRP A 329 0.38 29.84 -7.15
N PRO A 330 -0.08 30.90 -6.47
CA PRO A 330 0.61 31.46 -5.31
C PRO A 330 0.83 30.39 -4.24
N LEU A 331 1.99 30.41 -3.59
CA LEU A 331 2.35 29.40 -2.58
C LEU A 331 1.38 29.38 -1.39
N GLU A 332 0.82 30.54 -1.02
CA GLU A 332 -0.19 30.64 0.05
C GLU A 332 -1.47 29.87 -0.30
N ARG A 333 -1.95 30.02 -1.54
CA ARG A 333 -3.10 29.26 -2.06
C ARG A 333 -2.81 27.76 -2.12
N LEU A 334 -1.61 27.40 -2.57
CA LEU A 334 -1.16 26.01 -2.64
C LEU A 334 -1.06 25.37 -1.25
N ALA A 335 -0.60 26.12 -0.26
CA ALA A 335 -0.47 25.67 1.13
C ALA A 335 -1.84 25.45 1.77
N SER A 336 -2.77 26.38 1.56
CA SER A 336 -4.16 26.26 2.03
C SER A 336 -4.83 24.99 1.48
N GLU A 337 -4.71 24.74 0.17
CA GLU A 337 -5.29 23.55 -0.46
C GLU A 337 -4.61 22.25 -0.01
N ALA A 338 -3.28 22.24 0.14
CA ALA A 338 -2.56 21.10 0.69
C ALA A 338 -2.99 20.78 2.13
N GLN A 339 -3.16 21.80 2.96
CA GLN A 339 -3.60 21.64 4.35
C GLN A 339 -5.07 21.24 4.47
N ARG A 340 -5.92 21.66 3.53
CA ARG A 340 -7.33 21.23 3.40
C ARG A 340 -7.41 19.75 3.04
N LEU A 341 -6.72 19.34 1.98
CA LEU A 341 -6.68 17.93 1.54
C LEU A 341 -6.02 17.03 2.58
N TRP A 342 -5.02 17.52 3.31
CA TRP A 342 -4.42 16.81 4.44
C TRP A 342 -5.45 16.54 5.54
N ARG A 343 -6.20 17.56 5.97
CA ARG A 343 -7.26 17.42 6.99
C ARG A 343 -8.35 16.45 6.56
N LEU A 344 -8.87 16.59 5.34
CA LEU A 344 -9.88 15.68 4.79
C LEU A 344 -9.38 14.23 4.71
N HIS A 345 -8.11 14.04 4.34
CA HIS A 345 -7.48 12.73 4.27
C HIS A 345 -7.28 12.13 5.67
N GLU A 346 -6.84 12.90 6.67
CA GLU A 346 -6.73 12.45 8.07
C GLU A 346 -8.09 12.14 8.71
N GLU A 347 -9.12 12.94 8.45
CA GLU A 347 -10.49 12.69 8.94
C GLU A 347 -11.05 11.36 8.39
N ARG A 348 -10.71 11.02 7.14
CA ARG A 348 -11.21 9.82 6.46
C ARG A 348 -10.37 8.57 6.74
N HIS A 349 -9.06 8.72 6.93
CA HIS A 349 -8.11 7.61 6.99
C HIS A 349 -7.37 7.49 8.34
N GLY A 350 -7.68 8.34 9.31
CA GLY A 350 -7.01 8.38 10.62
C GLY A 350 -5.71 9.19 10.60
N PRO A 351 -5.06 9.37 11.78
CA PRO A 351 -3.84 10.15 11.89
C PRO A 351 -2.77 9.61 10.95
N ALA A 352 -2.01 10.52 10.33
CA ALA A 352 -0.90 10.14 9.46
C ALA A 352 0.08 9.24 10.21
N LEU A 353 0.65 8.28 9.49
CA LEU A 353 1.76 7.50 10.01
C LEU A 353 2.90 8.47 10.29
N GLU A 354 3.13 8.79 11.56
CA GLU A 354 4.22 9.67 11.96
C GLU A 354 5.53 9.04 11.53
N ARG A 355 6.08 9.51 10.40
CA ARG A 355 7.51 9.37 10.15
C ARG A 355 8.17 10.11 11.30
N ILE A 356 8.92 9.37 12.12
CA ILE A 356 9.86 9.98 13.05
C ILE A 356 10.65 10.98 12.23
N ALA A 357 10.59 12.25 12.62
CA ALA A 357 11.35 13.31 12.00
C ALA A 357 12.77 12.78 11.80
N VAL A 358 13.18 12.63 10.54
CA VAL A 358 14.55 12.26 10.22
C VAL A 358 15.38 13.34 10.91
N PRO A 359 16.23 12.99 11.90
CA PRO A 359 17.11 14.00 12.49
C PRO A 359 17.84 14.66 11.32
N PRO A 360 18.01 16.00 11.33
CA PRO A 360 18.64 16.73 10.22
C PRO A 360 19.90 15.96 9.84
N MET A 361 20.03 15.56 8.57
CA MET A 361 21.12 14.68 8.10
C MET A 361 22.40 15.13 8.78
N SER A 362 22.87 14.33 9.73
CA SER A 362 24.12 14.62 10.43
C SER A 362 25.17 14.81 9.36
N ALA A 363 25.96 15.89 9.45
CA ALA A 363 27.06 16.11 8.52
C ALA A 363 27.82 14.80 8.32
N LEU A 364 28.01 14.38 7.06
CA LEU A 364 28.64 13.09 6.75
C LEU A 364 29.97 13.01 7.51
N PRO A 365 30.11 12.07 8.46
CA PRO A 365 31.33 11.99 9.24
C PRO A 365 32.47 11.58 8.31
N VAL A 366 33.48 12.44 8.19
CA VAL A 366 34.68 12.19 7.41
C VAL A 366 35.89 12.16 8.33
N PHE A 367 36.70 11.11 8.21
CA PHE A 367 37.89 10.93 9.02
C PHE A 367 39.12 10.92 8.12
N THR A 368 40.17 11.60 8.54
CA THR A 368 41.48 11.47 7.87
C THR A 368 42.09 10.12 8.21
N LEU A 369 43.00 9.62 7.36
CA LEU A 369 43.75 8.41 7.67
C LEU A 369 44.47 8.51 9.02
N GLY A 370 45.04 9.68 9.34
CA GLY A 370 45.68 9.93 10.64
C GLY A 370 44.70 9.76 11.80
N ALA A 371 43.50 10.36 11.71
CA ALA A 371 42.48 10.22 12.75
C ALA A 371 42.06 8.76 12.99
N LEU A 372 41.99 7.94 11.94
CA LEU A 372 41.64 6.51 12.06
C LEU A 372 42.79 5.67 12.63
N LEU A 373 44.04 6.00 12.33
CA LEU A 373 45.22 5.28 12.84
C LEU A 373 45.55 5.66 14.29
N ASP A 374 45.30 6.92 14.66
CA ASP A 374 45.56 7.45 16.01
C ASP A 374 44.43 7.13 17.00
N ASP A 375 43.26 6.67 16.51
CA ASP A 375 42.17 6.21 17.35
C ASP A 375 42.49 4.87 18.02
N VAL A 376 42.79 4.94 19.31
CA VAL A 376 43.08 3.79 20.19
C VAL A 376 41.88 3.42 21.06
N SER A 377 40.68 3.93 20.76
CA SER A 377 39.47 3.56 21.48
C SER A 377 39.20 2.05 21.36
N PRO A 378 38.67 1.41 22.42
CA PRO A 378 38.37 -0.01 22.37
C PRO A 378 37.29 -0.30 21.34
N MET A 379 37.44 -1.42 20.62
CA MET A 379 36.40 -1.91 19.72
C MET A 379 35.07 -2.10 20.49
N PRO A 380 33.92 -1.72 19.90
CA PRO A 380 32.63 -1.98 20.49
C PRO A 380 32.44 -3.46 20.81
N GLU A 381 31.87 -3.74 21.99
CA GLU A 381 31.48 -5.08 22.39
C GLU A 381 30.42 -5.65 21.45
N ASP A 382 30.50 -6.95 21.18
CA ASP A 382 29.47 -7.63 20.42
C ASP A 382 28.14 -7.65 21.19
N ILE A 383 27.03 -7.52 20.46
CA ILE A 383 25.71 -7.83 21.03
C ILE A 383 25.65 -9.34 21.26
N ILE A 384 26.09 -10.13 20.28
CA ILE A 384 26.28 -11.59 20.40
C ILE A 384 27.65 -11.96 19.84
N ALA A 385 28.54 -12.40 20.70
CA ALA A 385 29.87 -12.89 20.36
C ALA A 385 29.83 -14.34 19.79
N PRO A 386 30.84 -14.76 19.00
CA PRO A 386 31.94 -13.96 18.48
C PRO A 386 31.56 -13.30 17.14
N ARG A 387 31.29 -12.00 17.15
CA ARG A 387 30.84 -11.20 15.99
C ARG A 387 29.59 -11.75 15.28
N LEU A 388 28.82 -12.63 15.94
CA LEU A 388 27.58 -13.17 15.39
C LEU A 388 26.53 -12.05 15.24
N LEU A 389 26.52 -11.08 16.15
CA LEU A 389 25.75 -9.86 16.01
C LEU A 389 26.53 -8.69 16.63
N THR A 390 26.99 -7.77 15.79
CA THR A 390 27.65 -6.53 16.20
C THR A 390 26.61 -5.41 16.41
N PRO A 391 26.94 -4.33 17.14
CA PRO A 391 26.12 -3.12 17.16
C PRO A 391 25.77 -2.64 15.75
N GLY A 392 24.49 -2.32 15.53
CA GLY A 392 23.92 -1.95 14.23
C GLY A 392 23.90 -3.05 13.14
N GLY A 393 24.47 -4.23 13.45
CA GLY A 393 24.60 -5.35 12.52
C GLY A 393 23.29 -6.08 12.26
N MET A 394 23.27 -6.90 11.22
CA MET A 394 22.12 -7.73 10.82
C MET A 394 22.54 -9.19 10.70
N LEU A 395 21.85 -10.05 11.47
CA LEU A 395 21.94 -11.50 11.45
C LEU A 395 20.75 -12.09 10.67
N VAL A 396 21.02 -12.88 9.65
CA VAL A 396 19.98 -13.64 8.92
C VAL A 396 20.02 -15.11 9.32
N LEU A 397 18.91 -15.65 9.82
CA LEU A 397 18.72 -17.08 10.09
C LEU A 397 17.87 -17.71 8.99
N GLY A 398 18.51 -18.39 8.06
CA GLY A 398 17.87 -19.11 6.96
C GLY A 398 17.74 -20.62 7.21
N GLY A 399 16.84 -21.26 6.46
CA GLY A 399 16.70 -22.72 6.45
C GLY A 399 15.35 -23.20 5.90
N ALA A 400 15.28 -24.48 5.57
CA ALA A 400 14.10 -25.08 4.97
C ALA A 400 12.86 -25.00 5.90
N PRO A 401 11.63 -25.04 5.37
CA PRO A 401 10.43 -25.17 6.20
C PRO A 401 10.54 -26.36 7.15
N LYS A 402 10.07 -26.20 8.40
CA LYS A 402 10.03 -27.26 9.44
C LYS A 402 11.39 -27.81 9.92
N VAL A 403 12.51 -27.21 9.53
CA VAL A 403 13.85 -27.62 10.02
C VAL A 403 14.07 -27.36 11.52
N GLY A 404 13.32 -26.43 12.12
CA GLY A 404 13.45 -26.05 13.54
C GLY A 404 13.89 -24.61 13.81
N LYS A 405 13.98 -23.74 12.78
CA LYS A 405 14.45 -22.34 12.89
C LYS A 405 13.82 -21.55 14.04
N SER A 406 12.49 -21.44 14.07
CA SER A 406 11.83 -20.60 15.09
C SER A 406 12.06 -21.15 16.50
N ASP A 407 12.15 -22.47 16.67
CA ASP A 407 12.44 -23.08 17.98
C ASP A 407 13.89 -22.83 18.43
N PHE A 408 14.84 -22.94 17.50
CA PHE A 408 16.23 -22.56 17.71
C PHE A 408 16.37 -21.07 18.04
N LEU A 409 15.71 -20.21 17.26
CA LEU A 409 15.72 -18.76 17.43
C LEU A 409 15.15 -18.35 18.77
N ILE A 410 13.96 -18.86 19.15
CA ILE A 410 13.38 -18.56 20.47
C ILE A 410 14.34 -19.01 21.58
N SER A 411 14.95 -20.20 21.45
CA SER A 411 15.94 -20.67 22.43
C SER A 411 17.13 -19.71 22.53
N LEU A 412 17.70 -19.28 21.41
CA LEU A 412 18.76 -18.27 21.35
C LEU A 412 18.32 -16.98 22.07
N LEU A 413 17.17 -16.41 21.70
CA LEU A 413 16.68 -15.14 22.25
C LEU A 413 16.49 -15.20 23.77
N VAL A 414 15.95 -16.30 24.31
CA VAL A 414 15.78 -16.42 25.78
C VAL A 414 17.13 -16.47 26.49
N HIS A 415 18.13 -17.17 25.95
CA HIS A 415 19.48 -17.20 26.54
C HIS A 415 20.14 -15.82 26.47
N MET A 416 20.01 -15.12 25.35
CA MET A 416 20.54 -13.77 25.20
C MET A 416 19.86 -12.77 26.15
N ALA A 417 18.53 -12.87 26.32
CA ALA A 417 17.79 -12.06 27.27
C ALA A 417 18.16 -12.34 28.73
N ALA A 418 18.57 -13.58 29.04
CA ALA A 418 19.08 -13.97 30.35
C ALA A 418 20.56 -13.59 30.57
N GLY A 419 21.29 -13.20 29.52
CA GLY A 419 22.73 -12.92 29.59
C GLY A 419 23.60 -14.19 29.66
N VAL A 420 23.13 -15.32 29.11
CA VAL A 420 23.82 -16.61 29.19
C VAL A 420 24.22 -17.11 27.80
N PRO A 421 25.40 -17.75 27.66
CA PRO A 421 25.79 -18.34 26.39
C PRO A 421 24.85 -19.43 25.88
N PHE A 422 24.72 -19.53 24.56
CA PHE A 422 23.96 -20.56 23.85
C PHE A 422 24.80 -21.11 22.70
N LEU A 423 25.16 -22.40 22.76
CA LEU A 423 25.97 -23.06 21.73
C LEU A 423 27.26 -22.30 21.36
N GLY A 424 27.93 -21.73 22.36
CA GLY A 424 29.16 -20.94 22.16
C GLY A 424 28.93 -19.48 21.75
N PHE A 425 27.67 -19.07 21.50
CA PHE A 425 27.32 -17.67 21.29
C PHE A 425 27.06 -17.00 22.63
N ALA A 426 27.70 -15.86 22.91
CA ALA A 426 27.63 -15.23 24.21
C ALA A 426 27.16 -13.77 24.10
N PRO A 427 26.18 -13.33 24.91
CA PRO A 427 25.83 -11.92 24.97
C PRO A 427 26.83 -11.17 25.86
N SER A 428 27.03 -9.87 25.60
CA SER A 428 27.87 -9.00 26.46
C SER A 428 27.25 -8.75 27.84
N ARG A 429 25.92 -8.79 27.92
CA ARG A 429 25.09 -8.60 29.12
C ARG A 429 23.70 -9.18 28.90
N PRO A 430 22.82 -9.28 29.90
CA PRO A 430 21.40 -9.53 29.65
C PRO A 430 20.83 -8.51 28.64
N LEU A 431 20.27 -9.00 27.53
CA LEU A 431 19.83 -8.16 26.42
C LEU A 431 18.33 -7.89 26.45
N ARG A 432 17.93 -6.65 26.18
CA ARG A 432 16.55 -6.27 25.88
C ARG A 432 16.23 -6.58 24.44
N ILE A 433 15.19 -7.37 24.19
CA ILE A 433 14.89 -7.94 22.88
C ILE A 433 13.42 -7.70 22.58
N PHE A 434 13.16 -7.08 21.44
CA PHE A 434 11.82 -7.02 20.88
C PHE A 434 11.69 -8.04 19.74
N TYR A 435 10.80 -9.01 19.92
CA TYR A 435 10.58 -10.14 19.02
C TYR A 435 9.23 -9.98 18.28
N LEU A 436 9.31 -9.44 17.07
CA LEU A 436 8.19 -9.32 16.14
C LEU A 436 7.94 -10.67 15.45
N GLN A 437 7.20 -11.53 16.12
CA GLN A 437 6.80 -12.85 15.67
C GLN A 437 5.42 -12.79 15.00
N ALA A 438 5.34 -13.15 13.70
CA ALA A 438 4.17 -12.96 12.84
C ALA A 438 3.42 -14.24 12.39
N GLU A 439 3.93 -15.43 12.70
CA GLU A 439 3.42 -16.75 12.34
C GLU A 439 2.70 -17.49 13.49
N ILE A 440 3.23 -17.48 14.71
CA ILE A 440 2.80 -18.34 15.83
C ILE A 440 1.74 -17.64 16.69
N GLN A 441 0.57 -18.27 16.87
CA GLN A 441 -0.48 -17.72 17.73
C GLN A 441 -0.07 -17.73 19.21
N TYR A 442 -0.62 -16.79 19.98
CA TYR A 442 -0.28 -16.56 21.39
C TYR A 442 -0.21 -17.84 22.23
N HIS A 443 -1.23 -18.69 22.17
CA HIS A 443 -1.29 -19.90 23.01
C HIS A 443 -0.18 -20.91 22.70
N TYR A 444 0.16 -21.09 21.41
CA TYR A 444 1.23 -22.00 20.98
C TYR A 444 2.62 -21.39 21.22
N LEU A 445 2.76 -20.07 21.09
CA LEU A 445 4.00 -19.38 21.45
C LEU A 445 4.30 -19.54 22.94
N ARG A 446 3.26 -19.33 23.78
CA ARG A 446 3.34 -19.54 25.23
C ARG A 446 3.72 -20.98 25.56
N GLU A 447 3.08 -21.97 24.94
CA GLU A 447 3.39 -23.39 25.13
C GLU A 447 4.85 -23.70 24.77
N ARG A 448 5.33 -23.18 23.63
CA ARG A 448 6.74 -23.35 23.21
C ARG A 448 7.71 -22.74 24.21
N LEU A 449 7.47 -21.51 24.65
CA LEU A 449 8.29 -20.82 25.65
C LEU A 449 8.32 -21.57 26.99
N GLN A 450 7.17 -22.11 27.42
CA GLN A 450 7.07 -22.93 28.64
C GLN A 450 7.79 -24.28 28.51
N ALA A 451 7.87 -24.84 27.30
CA ALA A 451 8.57 -26.09 27.03
C ALA A 451 10.10 -25.93 26.98
N ILE A 452 10.63 -24.71 26.90
CA ILE A 452 12.07 -24.47 26.88
C ILE A 452 12.63 -24.75 28.28
N ARG A 453 13.43 -25.81 28.39
CA ARG A 453 14.04 -26.23 29.65
C ARG A 453 15.25 -25.37 30.01
N ILE A 454 14.97 -24.18 30.51
CA ILE A 454 15.97 -23.25 31.06
C ILE A 454 15.88 -23.28 32.59
N GLU A 455 17.02 -23.04 33.26
CA GLU A 455 17.08 -23.00 34.71
C GLU A 455 16.18 -21.86 35.25
N PRO A 456 15.37 -22.07 36.31
CA PRO A 456 14.40 -21.06 36.77
C PRO A 456 14.97 -19.68 37.06
N ALA A 457 16.23 -19.62 37.53
CA ALA A 457 16.94 -18.37 37.79
C ALA A 457 17.19 -17.57 36.50
N LEU A 458 17.50 -18.24 35.39
CA LEU A 458 17.71 -17.61 34.09
C LEU A 458 16.40 -17.14 33.47
N LEU A 459 15.32 -17.89 33.67
CA LEU A 459 13.99 -17.46 33.26
C LEU A 459 13.59 -16.17 33.99
N ALA A 460 13.90 -16.07 35.29
CA ALA A 460 13.63 -14.85 36.05
C ALA A 460 14.40 -13.63 35.50
N ALA A 461 15.66 -13.82 35.09
CA ALA A 461 16.47 -12.75 34.48
C ALA A 461 15.97 -12.33 33.09
N ALA A 462 15.39 -13.25 32.31
CA ALA A 462 14.90 -12.98 30.95
C ALA A 462 13.47 -12.40 30.88
N ARG A 463 12.68 -12.51 31.98
CA ARG A 463 11.22 -12.24 31.98
C ARG A 463 10.82 -10.89 31.40
N ASP A 464 11.53 -9.84 31.80
CA ASP A 464 11.21 -8.46 31.38
C ASP A 464 12.07 -8.01 30.19
N ASN A 465 13.04 -8.83 29.79
CA ASN A 465 14.01 -8.53 28.74
C ASN A 465 13.57 -9.04 27.37
N LEU A 466 12.75 -10.10 27.28
CA LEU A 466 12.24 -10.61 26.01
C LEU A 466 10.74 -10.30 25.85
N VAL A 467 10.43 -9.39 24.92
CA VAL A 467 9.06 -8.97 24.61
C VAL A 467 8.70 -9.52 23.24
N ALA A 468 7.56 -10.19 23.12
CA ALA A 468 7.16 -10.84 21.87
C ALA A 468 5.74 -10.46 21.45
N THR A 469 5.54 -10.26 20.14
CA THR A 469 4.18 -10.17 19.58
C THR A 469 3.58 -11.56 19.40
N PRO A 470 2.25 -11.72 19.56
CA PRO A 470 1.56 -12.90 19.03
C PRO A 470 1.51 -12.81 17.49
N LYS A 471 1.00 -13.85 16.83
CA LYS A 471 0.69 -13.82 15.39
C LYS A 471 0.00 -12.50 14.98
N VAL A 472 0.73 -11.68 14.23
CA VAL A 472 0.21 -10.47 13.62
C VAL A 472 -0.30 -10.72 12.19
N ARG A 473 -1.22 -9.89 11.73
CA ARG A 473 -1.72 -9.88 10.35
C ARG A 473 -1.49 -8.49 9.76
N MET A 474 -0.26 -8.21 9.40
CA MET A 474 0.18 -6.92 8.85
C MET A 474 1.39 -7.13 7.94
N LEU A 475 1.63 -6.19 7.03
CA LEU A 475 2.93 -6.04 6.38
C LEU A 475 3.74 -5.02 7.16
N LEU A 476 5.06 -5.07 7.08
CA LEU A 476 5.94 -3.96 7.46
C LEU A 476 6.01 -2.97 6.29
N ASP A 477 4.86 -2.45 5.86
CA ASP A 477 4.79 -1.21 5.09
C ASP A 477 5.05 -0.02 6.04
N ALA A 478 4.93 1.22 5.57
CA ALA A 478 5.17 2.36 6.47
C ALA A 478 4.22 2.35 7.69
N GLY A 479 3.02 1.79 7.52
CA GLY A 479 2.04 1.65 8.60
C GLY A 479 2.44 0.60 9.62
N GLY A 480 2.84 -0.57 9.14
CA GLY A 480 3.40 -1.63 9.97
C GLY A 480 4.67 -1.20 10.69
N VAL A 481 5.56 -0.45 10.04
CA VAL A 481 6.74 0.14 10.68
C VAL A 481 6.32 1.08 11.81
N GLY A 482 5.40 2.01 11.55
CA GLY A 482 4.85 2.93 12.56
C GLY A 482 4.22 2.22 13.76
N LEU A 483 3.38 1.19 13.51
CA LEU A 483 2.77 0.38 14.58
C LEU A 483 3.82 -0.37 15.40
N THR A 484 4.85 -0.89 14.76
CA THR A 484 5.94 -1.61 15.43
C THR A 484 6.74 -0.67 16.32
N ILE A 485 7.09 0.51 15.83
CA ILE A 485 7.76 1.58 16.60
C ILE A 485 6.92 1.94 17.83
N ALA A 486 5.62 2.17 17.64
CA ALA A 486 4.72 2.51 18.74
C ALA A 486 4.67 1.41 19.80
N ALA A 487 4.62 0.13 19.38
CA ALA A 487 4.64 -1.01 20.30
C ALA A 487 5.96 -1.12 21.08
N VAL A 488 7.10 -0.90 20.43
CA VAL A 488 8.42 -0.88 21.09
C VAL A 488 8.48 0.25 22.12
N ARG A 489 8.07 1.47 21.74
CA ARG A 489 8.06 2.65 22.63
C ARG A 489 7.08 2.49 23.79
N ALA A 490 5.92 1.87 23.55
CA ALA A 490 4.95 1.61 24.61
C ALA A 490 5.52 0.68 25.69
N HIS A 491 6.38 -0.27 25.32
CA HIS A 491 7.00 -1.19 26.28
C HIS A 491 8.25 -0.61 26.94
N TYR A 492 9.20 -0.10 26.14
CA TYR A 492 10.50 0.34 26.65
C TYR A 492 10.55 1.82 27.04
N GLY A 493 9.48 2.59 26.77
CA GLY A 493 9.42 4.03 27.04
C GLY A 493 10.48 4.80 26.26
N HIS A 494 11.36 5.50 26.98
CA HIS A 494 12.56 6.16 26.43
C HIS A 494 13.78 5.22 26.33
N GLY A 495 13.65 3.95 26.73
CA GLY A 495 14.69 2.94 26.58
C GLY A 495 14.72 2.33 25.17
N ALA A 496 15.88 1.86 24.75
CA ALA A 496 16.11 1.18 23.47
C ALA A 496 16.23 -0.35 23.65
N PRO A 497 15.64 -1.18 22.77
CA PRO A 497 16.01 -2.59 22.71
C PRO A 497 17.44 -2.75 22.20
N ASP A 498 18.12 -3.80 22.65
CA ASP A 498 19.43 -4.20 22.13
C ASP A 498 19.30 -5.02 20.83
N ILE A 499 18.18 -5.76 20.70
CA ILE A 499 17.86 -6.56 19.51
C ILE A 499 16.43 -6.30 19.04
N LEU A 500 16.29 -6.09 17.73
CA LEU A 500 15.02 -6.17 17.00
C LEU A 500 15.01 -7.45 16.16
N CYS A 501 14.13 -8.40 16.52
CA CYS A 501 14.03 -9.68 15.84
C CYS A 501 12.72 -9.79 15.06
N ILE A 502 12.78 -10.16 13.78
CA ILE A 502 11.66 -10.28 12.85
C ILE A 502 11.54 -11.74 12.40
N ASP A 503 10.41 -12.40 12.69
CA ASP A 503 10.24 -13.83 12.41
C ASP A 503 8.81 -14.24 11.99
N PRO A 504 8.62 -14.82 10.78
CA PRO A 504 9.52 -14.77 9.62
C PRO A 504 9.31 -13.46 8.82
N ILE A 505 10.33 -13.04 8.06
CA ILE A 505 10.19 -11.86 7.19
C ILE A 505 9.07 -12.04 6.15
N ARG A 506 8.82 -13.27 5.71
CA ARG A 506 7.81 -13.62 4.69
C ARG A 506 6.41 -13.10 5.02
N ASN A 507 6.01 -13.14 6.29
CA ASN A 507 4.66 -12.73 6.69
C ASN A 507 4.51 -11.21 6.84
N LEU A 508 5.63 -10.49 6.84
CA LEU A 508 5.72 -9.06 7.04
C LEU A 508 6.26 -8.34 5.79
N PHE A 509 6.54 -9.08 4.72
CA PHE A 509 7.28 -8.58 3.56
C PHE A 509 6.47 -7.55 2.77
N ASP A 510 6.98 -6.32 2.69
CA ASP A 510 6.48 -5.27 1.80
C ASP A 510 7.34 -5.22 0.53
N GLY A 511 6.72 -5.57 -0.61
CA GLY A 511 7.37 -5.61 -1.91
C GLY A 511 7.62 -4.24 -2.55
N GLY A 512 7.21 -3.16 -1.89
CA GLY A 512 7.32 -1.80 -2.39
C GLY A 512 6.30 -1.48 -3.48
N PRO A 513 6.47 -0.32 -4.15
CA PRO A 513 5.49 0.20 -5.12
C PRO A 513 5.18 -0.76 -6.27
N ASP A 514 6.17 -1.56 -6.69
CA ASP A 514 6.05 -2.50 -7.80
C ASP A 514 5.47 -3.86 -7.39
N GLY A 515 5.21 -4.08 -6.09
CA GLY A 515 4.54 -5.27 -5.58
C GLY A 515 5.32 -6.58 -5.74
N GLY A 516 6.65 -6.50 -5.86
CA GLY A 516 7.51 -7.66 -6.04
C GLY A 516 7.49 -8.59 -4.82
N GLY A 517 7.62 -9.89 -5.04
CA GLY A 517 7.68 -10.87 -3.94
C GLY A 517 9.06 -10.96 -3.30
N GLU A 518 9.18 -11.70 -2.19
CA GLU A 518 10.43 -12.02 -1.47
C GLU A 518 11.56 -12.59 -2.37
N ASN A 519 11.19 -13.13 -3.52
CA ASN A 519 12.12 -13.69 -4.49
C ASN A 519 12.74 -12.68 -5.45
N ASP A 520 12.16 -11.49 -5.52
CA ASP A 520 12.62 -10.37 -6.34
C ASP A 520 13.71 -9.61 -5.57
N ASN A 521 14.86 -9.45 -6.23
CA ASN A 521 16.01 -8.78 -5.64
C ASN A 521 15.75 -7.30 -5.36
N THR A 522 15.03 -6.59 -6.23
CA THR A 522 14.72 -5.18 -6.07
C THR A 522 13.73 -4.98 -4.93
N ALA A 523 12.69 -5.81 -4.86
CA ALA A 523 11.72 -5.77 -3.77
C ALA A 523 12.38 -6.10 -2.42
N MET A 524 13.31 -7.07 -2.40
CA MET A 524 14.06 -7.40 -1.19
C MET A 524 14.97 -6.25 -0.74
N LEU A 525 15.65 -5.56 -1.67
CA LEU A 525 16.45 -4.37 -1.34
C LEU A 525 15.58 -3.27 -0.72
N PHE A 526 14.45 -2.97 -1.38
CA PHE A 526 13.49 -2.00 -0.87
C PHE A 526 13.02 -2.35 0.55
N PHE A 527 12.62 -3.60 0.76
CA PHE A 527 12.17 -4.06 2.08
C PHE A 527 13.25 -3.87 3.16
N LEU A 528 14.50 -4.23 2.85
CA LEU A 528 15.60 -4.11 3.79
C LEU A 528 15.92 -2.65 4.13
N GLN A 529 16.02 -1.78 3.12
CA GLN A 529 16.39 -0.36 3.31
C GLN A 529 15.23 0.46 3.89
N GLU A 530 14.09 0.44 3.20
CA GLU A 530 12.99 1.38 3.47
C GLU A 530 12.07 0.93 4.60
N ARG A 531 12.20 -0.33 5.06
CA ARG A 531 11.37 -0.88 6.15
C ARG A 531 12.19 -1.38 7.31
N VAL A 532 13.11 -2.33 7.09
CA VAL A 532 13.85 -2.98 8.18
C VAL A 532 14.88 -2.03 8.81
N GLU A 533 15.74 -1.40 8.01
CA GLU A 533 16.72 -0.41 8.50
C GLU A 533 16.02 0.85 9.01
N ALA A 534 15.02 1.35 8.29
CA ALA A 534 14.19 2.47 8.74
C ALA A 534 13.57 2.21 10.13
N LEU A 535 13.07 0.98 10.38
CA LEU A 535 12.56 0.57 11.69
C LEU A 535 13.66 0.57 12.77
N ARG A 536 14.85 0.04 12.47
CA ARG A 536 15.99 0.07 13.41
C ARG A 536 16.37 1.52 13.73
N ASP A 537 16.59 2.34 12.73
CA ASP A 537 17.09 3.71 12.90
C ASP A 537 16.09 4.58 13.66
N ALA A 538 14.80 4.35 13.45
CA ALA A 538 13.68 4.94 14.18
C ALA A 538 13.63 4.58 15.68
N VAL A 539 14.02 3.35 16.01
CA VAL A 539 13.89 2.77 17.35
C VAL A 539 15.18 2.93 18.14
N ALA A 540 16.28 2.44 17.58
CA ALA A 540 17.62 2.39 18.17
C ALA A 540 18.64 2.04 17.06
N PRO A 541 19.38 3.03 16.51
CA PRO A 541 20.33 2.80 15.40
C PRO A 541 21.41 1.74 15.69
N ASP A 542 21.84 1.63 16.95
CA ASP A 542 22.86 0.65 17.37
C ASP A 542 22.28 -0.74 17.69
N ALA A 543 20.96 -0.92 17.63
CA ALA A 543 20.34 -2.21 17.90
C ALA A 543 20.70 -3.23 16.81
N GLY A 544 20.95 -4.47 17.23
CA GLY A 544 21.17 -5.57 16.32
C GLY A 544 19.86 -6.05 15.70
N LEU A 545 19.86 -6.35 14.41
CA LEU A 545 18.73 -6.92 13.69
C LEU A 545 18.87 -8.44 13.55
N ILE A 546 17.81 -9.19 13.84
CA ILE A 546 17.75 -10.63 13.53
C ILE A 546 16.57 -10.89 12.60
N LEU A 547 16.83 -11.45 11.42
CA LEU A 547 15.82 -11.77 10.42
C LEU A 547 15.72 -13.29 10.26
N CYS A 548 14.55 -13.87 10.54
CA CYS A 548 14.29 -15.26 10.21
C CYS A 548 13.75 -15.36 8.78
N HIS A 549 14.46 -16.12 7.95
CA HIS A 549 14.20 -16.22 6.53
C HIS A 549 13.92 -17.66 6.10
N HIS A 550 13.08 -17.83 5.09
CA HIS A 550 12.91 -19.12 4.45
C HIS A 550 13.92 -19.28 3.32
N THR A 551 14.43 -20.50 3.16
CA THR A 551 15.23 -20.84 1.98
C THR A 551 14.34 -21.44 0.90
N ARG A 552 14.72 -21.23 -0.36
CA ARG A 552 14.13 -21.95 -1.50
C ARG A 552 14.44 -23.44 -1.39
N LYS A 553 13.64 -24.27 -2.08
CA LYS A 553 14.01 -25.67 -2.32
C LYS A 553 15.22 -25.69 -3.25
N ILE A 554 16.39 -25.96 -2.70
CA ILE A 554 17.61 -26.23 -3.45
C ILE A 554 18.05 -27.67 -3.23
N THR A 555 18.81 -28.19 -4.20
CA THR A 555 19.34 -29.55 -4.14
C THR A 555 20.38 -29.69 -3.03
N LYS A 556 20.54 -30.90 -2.48
CA LYS A 556 21.58 -31.19 -1.48
C LYS A 556 22.98 -30.80 -1.96
N LYS A 557 23.27 -30.92 -3.27
CA LYS A 557 24.54 -30.54 -3.88
C LYS A 557 24.79 -29.02 -3.78
N GLN A 558 23.81 -28.21 -4.13
CA GLN A 558 23.91 -26.74 -4.04
C GLN A 558 24.04 -26.23 -2.60
N LEU A 559 23.39 -26.90 -1.64
CA LEU A 559 23.51 -26.61 -0.21
C LEU A 559 24.93 -26.86 0.34
N VAL A 560 25.69 -27.76 -0.27
CA VAL A 560 27.08 -28.07 0.16
C VAL A 560 28.07 -27.10 -0.49
N GLU A 561 27.85 -26.71 -1.74
CA GLU A 561 28.74 -25.80 -2.48
C GLU A 561 28.63 -24.35 -2.02
N ASP A 562 27.41 -23.81 -1.90
CA ASP A 562 27.16 -22.49 -1.32
C ASP A 562 25.80 -22.48 -0.58
N PRO A 563 25.80 -22.75 0.73
CA PRO A 563 24.57 -22.79 1.54
C PRO A 563 23.79 -21.47 1.54
N PHE A 564 24.44 -20.33 1.30
CA PHE A 564 23.82 -19.00 1.42
C PHE A 564 23.10 -18.58 0.14
N MET A 565 23.38 -19.22 -1.00
CA MET A 565 22.58 -19.09 -2.23
C MET A 565 21.15 -19.63 -2.08
N ALA A 566 20.88 -20.36 -0.99
CA ALA A 566 19.57 -20.87 -0.63
C ALA A 566 18.53 -19.81 -0.30
N LEU A 567 18.99 -18.64 0.15
CA LEU A 567 18.12 -17.57 0.62
C LEU A 567 17.30 -17.01 -0.55
N SER A 568 15.99 -16.81 -0.36
CA SER A 568 15.18 -16.08 -1.33
C SER A 568 15.74 -14.64 -1.46
N GLY A 569 15.94 -14.16 -2.68
CA GLY A 569 16.57 -12.85 -2.90
C GLY A 569 18.04 -12.77 -2.46
N ALA A 570 18.75 -13.92 -2.43
CA ALA A 570 20.12 -14.04 -1.92
C ALA A 570 21.08 -12.96 -2.43
N GLY A 571 20.99 -12.54 -3.70
CA GLY A 571 21.86 -11.51 -4.26
C GLY A 571 21.77 -10.18 -3.50
N SER A 572 20.55 -9.76 -3.17
CA SER A 572 20.28 -8.56 -2.39
C SER A 572 20.53 -8.77 -0.90
N LEU A 573 19.95 -9.82 -0.32
CA LEU A 573 20.01 -10.07 1.13
C LEU A 573 21.45 -10.27 1.62
N ARG A 574 22.29 -10.98 0.84
CA ARG A 574 23.71 -11.20 1.16
C ARG A 574 24.51 -9.92 1.16
N SER A 575 24.08 -8.87 0.44
CA SER A 575 24.76 -7.57 0.46
C SER A 575 24.51 -6.77 1.76
N PHE A 576 23.43 -7.08 2.49
CA PHE A 576 23.00 -6.35 3.70
C PHE A 576 23.44 -7.01 5.00
N TYR A 577 23.30 -8.33 5.13
CA TYR A 577 23.60 -8.96 6.41
C TYR A 577 25.10 -8.89 6.73
N THR A 578 25.41 -8.64 8.00
CA THR A 578 26.77 -8.71 8.53
C THR A 578 27.12 -10.13 8.94
N SER A 579 26.11 -10.94 9.26
CA SER A 579 26.24 -12.34 9.60
C SER A 579 25.05 -13.16 9.08
N GLY A 580 25.32 -14.39 8.68
CA GLY A 580 24.32 -15.33 8.20
C GLY A 580 24.46 -16.68 8.90
N VAL A 581 23.34 -17.30 9.22
CA VAL A 581 23.23 -18.67 9.74
C VAL A 581 22.28 -19.45 8.86
N ILE A 582 22.72 -20.56 8.26
CA ILE A 582 21.85 -21.49 7.52
C ILE A 582 21.69 -22.78 8.31
N MET A 583 20.46 -23.12 8.64
CA MET A 583 20.08 -24.39 9.25
C MET A 583 19.47 -25.35 8.23
N HIS A 584 20.04 -26.54 8.08
CA HIS A 584 19.45 -27.62 7.26
C HIS A 584 19.63 -28.99 7.92
N ARG A 585 18.88 -30.00 7.46
CA ARG A 585 19.10 -31.40 7.85
C ARG A 585 20.02 -32.08 6.83
N PRO A 586 21.22 -32.54 7.22
CA PRO A 586 22.09 -33.30 6.32
C PRO A 586 21.42 -34.61 5.87
N ASP A 587 20.74 -35.26 6.82
CA ASP A 587 19.96 -36.48 6.64
C ASP A 587 18.52 -36.21 7.11
N GLU A 588 17.53 -36.46 6.25
CA GLU A 588 16.13 -36.14 6.57
C GLU A 588 15.52 -37.12 7.59
N ASP A 589 16.09 -38.33 7.66
CA ASP A 589 15.67 -39.41 8.55
C ASP A 589 16.27 -39.29 9.95
N ARG A 590 17.22 -38.37 10.14
CA ARG A 590 17.85 -38.11 11.44
C ARG A 590 17.41 -36.78 12.04
N PRO A 591 17.42 -36.66 13.38
CA PRO A 591 17.00 -35.44 14.04
C PRO A 591 18.05 -34.34 13.93
N GLU A 592 19.33 -34.64 13.66
CA GLU A 592 20.41 -33.64 13.69
C GLU A 592 20.26 -32.57 12.58
N ARG A 593 20.69 -31.35 12.90
CA ARG A 593 20.75 -30.22 11.96
C ARG A 593 22.17 -29.70 11.87
N MET A 594 22.53 -29.18 10.70
CA MET A 594 23.79 -28.49 10.46
C MET A 594 23.54 -26.98 10.38
N LEU A 595 24.36 -26.23 11.09
CA LEU A 595 24.47 -24.78 11.06
C LEU A 595 25.70 -24.37 10.25
N HIS A 596 25.52 -23.59 9.20
CA HIS A 596 26.60 -22.92 8.49
C HIS A 596 26.60 -21.43 8.83
N PHE A 597 27.79 -20.83 8.87
CA PHE A 597 27.99 -19.44 9.25
C PHE A 597 28.69 -18.66 8.14
N GLU A 598 28.31 -17.41 7.97
CA GLU A 598 28.99 -16.42 7.14
C GLU A 598 29.09 -15.12 7.95
N LEU A 599 30.29 -14.54 8.08
CA LEU A 599 30.54 -13.32 8.84
C LEU A 599 31.31 -12.33 7.98
N ARG A 600 30.95 -11.04 8.08
CA ARG A 600 31.67 -9.93 7.45
C ARG A 600 32.67 -9.24 8.37
N ASN A 601 32.34 -9.16 9.65
CA ASN A 601 33.06 -8.34 10.63
C ASN A 601 33.96 -9.14 11.59
N GLY A 602 34.21 -10.42 11.29
CA GLY A 602 34.95 -11.31 12.16
C GLY A 602 35.46 -12.57 11.47
N PRO A 603 36.30 -13.37 12.17
CA PRO A 603 36.76 -14.66 11.65
C PRO A 603 35.57 -15.61 11.42
N GLY A 604 35.69 -16.47 10.41
CA GLY A 604 34.66 -17.46 10.11
C GLY A 604 34.40 -18.39 11.30
N ILE A 605 33.13 -18.63 11.61
CA ILE A 605 32.71 -19.61 12.61
C ILE A 605 32.60 -20.97 11.92
N GLU A 606 33.23 -21.99 12.52
CA GLU A 606 33.16 -23.36 12.01
C GLU A 606 31.70 -23.88 12.02
N PRO A 607 31.24 -24.55 10.93
CA PRO A 607 29.88 -25.09 10.90
C PRO A 607 29.60 -26.05 12.08
N MET A 608 28.40 -26.05 12.63
CA MET A 608 28.08 -26.81 13.84
C MET A 608 26.98 -27.82 13.57
N ILE A 609 27.15 -29.07 14.01
CA ILE A 609 26.04 -30.03 14.07
C ILE A 609 25.35 -29.86 15.41
N VAL A 610 24.03 -29.69 15.38
CA VAL A 610 23.20 -29.49 16.56
C VAL A 610 22.04 -30.47 16.57
N ASP A 611 21.63 -30.88 17.75
CA ASP A 611 20.39 -31.65 17.94
C ASP A 611 19.61 -31.11 19.14
N LYS A 612 18.32 -31.44 19.20
CA LYS A 612 17.44 -31.09 20.30
C LYS A 612 17.15 -32.31 21.16
N VAL A 613 17.92 -32.50 22.21
CA VAL A 613 17.79 -33.60 23.18
C VAL A 613 17.12 -33.09 24.44
N ASP A 614 16.08 -33.79 24.91
CA ASP A 614 15.30 -33.43 26.11
C ASP A 614 14.80 -31.97 26.15
N GLY A 615 14.46 -31.42 24.98
CA GLY A 615 13.98 -30.04 24.86
C GLY A 615 15.09 -28.97 24.85
N ARG A 616 16.37 -29.36 24.88
CA ARG A 616 17.53 -28.47 24.84
C ARG A 616 18.33 -28.66 23.56
N TRP A 617 18.80 -27.56 22.99
CA TRP A 617 19.73 -27.59 21.87
C TRP A 617 21.14 -27.85 22.37
N ILE A 618 21.80 -28.85 21.77
CA ILE A 618 23.18 -29.23 22.09
C ILE A 618 24.01 -29.30 20.80
N ALA A 619 25.30 -29.02 20.90
CA ALA A 619 26.26 -29.24 19.82
C ALA A 619 26.75 -30.70 19.87
N ILE A 620 26.84 -31.35 18.71
CA ILE A 620 27.36 -32.70 18.54
C ILE A 620 28.80 -32.61 18.01
N ASP A 621 29.71 -33.36 18.63
CA ASP A 621 31.12 -33.38 18.24
C ASP A 621 31.33 -34.02 16.84
N ARG A 622 32.15 -33.38 16.00
CA ARG A 622 32.39 -33.72 14.59
C ARG A 622 33.30 -34.95 14.39
N SER A 623 33.97 -35.41 15.45
CA SER A 623 34.99 -36.46 15.40
C SER A 623 34.41 -37.82 14.97
N GLU A 624 33.16 -38.13 15.32
CA GLU A 624 32.52 -39.42 15.01
C GLU A 624 31.83 -39.48 13.62
N THR A 625 31.49 -38.33 13.01
CA THR A 625 30.63 -38.27 11.80
C THR A 625 31.40 -38.36 10.47
N ARG A 626 32.71 -38.12 10.45
CA ARG A 626 33.53 -38.11 9.22
C ARG A 626 33.68 -39.50 8.56
N LEU A 627 33.70 -40.58 9.35
CA LEU A 627 33.73 -41.95 8.80
C LEU A 627 32.38 -42.32 8.16
N VAL A 628 31.27 -41.99 8.84
CA VAL A 628 29.92 -42.42 8.43
C VAL A 628 29.43 -41.71 7.15
N ARG A 629 29.79 -40.43 6.92
CA ARG A 629 29.31 -39.66 5.75
C ARG A 629 29.96 -40.06 4.43
N ARG A 630 31.19 -40.57 4.44
CA ARG A 630 31.88 -41.01 3.21
C ARG A 630 31.21 -42.27 2.65
N GLU A 631 30.89 -43.22 3.53
CA GLU A 631 30.18 -44.45 3.16
C GLU A 631 28.71 -44.21 2.74
N PHE A 632 28.06 -43.18 3.29
CA PHE A 632 26.64 -42.90 3.01
C PHE A 632 26.43 -42.11 1.70
N GLY A 633 27.34 -41.19 1.36
CA GLY A 633 27.29 -40.46 0.08
C GLY A 633 27.51 -41.38 -1.12
N GLU A 634 28.48 -42.30 -1.02
CA GLU A 634 28.79 -43.29 -2.07
C GLU A 634 27.59 -44.22 -2.35
N LYS A 635 26.88 -44.66 -1.29
CA LYS A 635 25.67 -45.49 -1.42
C LYS A 635 24.51 -44.78 -2.13
N LEU A 636 24.28 -43.50 -1.84
CA LEU A 636 23.17 -42.73 -2.44
C LEU A 636 23.41 -42.39 -3.92
N ASP A 637 24.65 -42.12 -4.31
CA ASP A 637 24.98 -41.86 -5.71
C ASP A 637 24.87 -43.13 -6.57
N ALA A 638 25.27 -44.29 -6.01
CA ALA A 638 25.02 -45.60 -6.61
C ALA A 638 23.52 -45.88 -6.82
N GLU A 639 22.68 -45.57 -5.82
CA GLU A 639 21.23 -45.77 -5.92
C GLU A 639 20.57 -44.84 -6.97
N ARG A 640 21.04 -43.60 -7.09
CA ARG A 640 20.56 -42.67 -8.12
C ARG A 640 20.94 -43.13 -9.52
N ALA A 641 22.17 -43.61 -9.72
CA ALA A 641 22.60 -44.16 -11.01
C ALA A 641 21.76 -45.40 -11.40
N ARG A 642 21.44 -46.28 -10.44
CA ARG A 642 20.57 -47.45 -10.66
C ARG A 642 19.16 -47.05 -11.11
N LYS A 643 18.53 -46.07 -10.45
CA LYS A 643 17.17 -45.61 -10.81
C LYS A 643 17.10 -44.88 -12.15
N HIS A 644 18.23 -44.39 -12.67
CA HIS A 644 18.27 -43.59 -13.91
C HIS A 644 18.48 -44.42 -15.18
N ASP A 645 18.99 -45.66 -15.07
CA ASP A 645 19.12 -46.58 -16.22
C ASP A 645 18.33 -47.87 -16.01
N VAL A 646 17.38 -48.10 -16.92
CA VAL A 646 16.44 -49.24 -16.90
C VAL A 646 17.14 -50.59 -16.84
N ILE A 647 18.31 -50.75 -17.48
CA ILE A 647 19.05 -52.03 -17.46
C ILE A 647 19.61 -52.30 -16.06
N LEU A 648 20.13 -51.27 -15.37
CA LEU A 648 20.68 -51.43 -14.02
C LEU A 648 19.58 -51.80 -13.01
N GLN A 649 18.42 -51.15 -13.12
CA GLN A 649 17.27 -51.46 -12.27
C GLN A 649 16.75 -52.88 -12.53
N LEU A 650 16.56 -53.27 -13.79
CA LEU A 650 16.11 -54.62 -14.14
C LEU A 650 17.08 -55.69 -13.64
N LEU A 651 18.40 -55.49 -13.79
CA LEU A 651 19.38 -56.42 -13.23
C LEU A 651 19.25 -56.55 -11.72
N PHE A 652 19.04 -55.45 -11.01
CA PHE A 652 18.84 -55.44 -9.56
C PHE A 652 17.58 -56.23 -9.17
N ASP A 653 16.44 -55.91 -9.77
CA ASP A 653 15.14 -56.53 -9.46
C ASP A 653 15.14 -58.03 -9.77
N GLU A 654 15.77 -58.42 -10.88
CA GLU A 654 15.90 -59.81 -11.29
C GLU A 654 16.77 -60.62 -10.31
N ALA A 655 17.83 -60.01 -9.77
CA ALA A 655 18.66 -60.62 -8.74
C ALA A 655 17.86 -60.90 -7.46
N GLU A 656 17.06 -59.93 -7.03
CA GLU A 656 16.17 -60.08 -5.87
C GLU A 656 15.14 -61.18 -6.09
N ALA A 657 14.71 -61.36 -7.33
CA ALA A 657 13.83 -62.44 -7.75
C ALA A 657 14.56 -63.78 -8.02
N GLY A 658 15.85 -63.89 -7.68
CA GLY A 658 16.64 -65.12 -7.77
C GLY A 658 17.16 -65.45 -9.17
N ARG A 659 17.35 -64.46 -10.06
CA ARG A 659 17.84 -64.67 -11.43
C ARG A 659 19.08 -63.83 -11.72
N LEU A 660 20.14 -64.48 -12.21
CA LEU A 660 21.33 -63.80 -12.75
C LEU A 660 21.50 -64.12 -14.23
N TYR A 661 21.91 -63.11 -14.99
CA TYR A 661 22.02 -63.19 -16.43
C TYR A 661 23.44 -62.95 -16.91
N THR A 662 23.89 -63.68 -17.92
CA THR A 662 24.99 -63.19 -18.78
C THR A 662 24.48 -62.12 -19.75
N ALA A 663 25.38 -61.31 -20.33
CA ALA A 663 25.00 -60.25 -21.26
C ALA A 663 24.12 -60.72 -22.44
N LEU A 664 24.35 -61.94 -22.94
CA LEU A 664 23.54 -62.52 -24.01
C LEU A 664 22.16 -62.94 -23.51
N GLN A 665 22.10 -63.65 -22.37
CA GLN A 665 20.83 -64.11 -21.79
C GLN A 665 19.93 -62.95 -21.39
N PHE A 666 20.51 -61.88 -20.85
CA PHE A 666 19.74 -60.67 -20.51
C PHE A 666 19.14 -60.04 -21.76
N ALA A 667 19.96 -59.84 -22.81
CA ALA A 667 19.50 -59.25 -24.05
C ALA A 667 18.41 -60.08 -24.76
N GLU A 668 18.46 -61.40 -24.67
CA GLU A 668 17.42 -62.29 -25.21
C GLU A 668 16.14 -62.28 -24.37
N SER A 669 16.26 -62.18 -23.04
CA SER A 669 15.10 -62.23 -22.14
C SER A 669 14.28 -60.94 -22.15
N PHE A 670 14.93 -59.81 -22.40
CA PHE A 670 14.32 -58.47 -22.34
C PHE A 670 14.23 -57.77 -23.72
N GLU A 671 14.44 -58.49 -24.82
CA GLU A 671 14.27 -57.94 -26.17
C GLU A 671 12.84 -57.41 -26.37
N ASN A 672 12.71 -56.17 -26.83
CA ASN A 672 11.43 -55.46 -27.02
C ASN A 672 10.55 -55.33 -25.76
N GLN A 673 11.13 -55.44 -24.56
CA GLN A 673 10.43 -55.29 -23.28
C GLN A 673 10.98 -54.09 -22.49
N ALA A 674 10.17 -53.53 -21.57
CA ALA A 674 10.57 -52.43 -20.68
C ALA A 674 11.18 -51.19 -21.40
N GLY A 675 10.77 -50.94 -22.65
CA GLY A 675 11.34 -49.85 -23.47
C GLY A 675 12.77 -50.12 -23.97
N LEU A 676 13.27 -51.34 -23.81
CA LEU A 676 14.51 -51.80 -24.39
C LEU A 676 14.26 -52.25 -25.85
N GLY A 677 15.16 -51.84 -26.76
CA GLY A 677 15.06 -52.17 -28.18
C GLY A 677 15.42 -53.63 -28.49
N GLY A 678 15.92 -53.85 -29.71
CA GLY A 678 16.38 -55.17 -30.15
C GLY A 678 17.58 -55.69 -29.35
N LYS A 679 17.79 -57.00 -29.40
CA LYS A 679 18.87 -57.71 -28.68
C LYS A 679 20.25 -57.06 -28.84
N ASP A 680 20.62 -56.64 -30.04
CA ASP A 680 21.94 -56.04 -30.30
C ASP A 680 22.08 -54.67 -29.60
N THR A 681 21.01 -53.87 -29.59
CA THR A 681 20.95 -52.58 -28.88
C THR A 681 21.13 -52.76 -27.37
N ILE A 682 20.53 -53.79 -26.78
CA ILE A 682 20.67 -54.10 -25.35
C ILE A 682 22.12 -54.49 -25.04
N ARG A 683 22.75 -55.32 -25.88
CA ARG A 683 24.15 -55.74 -25.71
C ARG A 683 25.12 -54.57 -25.81
N GLU A 684 24.88 -53.64 -26.73
CA GLU A 684 25.67 -52.41 -26.85
C GLU A 684 25.56 -51.55 -25.59
N ARG A 685 24.34 -51.31 -25.09
CA ARG A 685 24.13 -50.55 -23.85
C ARG A 685 24.80 -51.21 -22.64
N ILE A 686 24.68 -52.52 -22.47
CA ILE A 686 25.39 -53.27 -21.42
C ILE A 686 26.91 -53.08 -21.55
N SER A 687 27.44 -53.15 -22.78
CA SER A 687 28.87 -52.96 -23.03
C SER A 687 29.34 -51.55 -22.64
N VAL A 688 28.54 -50.51 -22.90
CA VAL A 688 28.81 -49.13 -22.49
C VAL A 688 28.78 -49.00 -20.96
N LEU A 689 27.72 -49.50 -20.31
CA LEU A 689 27.58 -49.48 -18.85
C LEU A 689 28.73 -50.23 -18.15
N ALA A 690 29.19 -51.34 -18.72
CA ALA A 690 30.35 -52.07 -18.22
C ALA A 690 31.67 -51.32 -18.42
N THR A 691 31.80 -50.53 -19.49
CA THR A 691 32.98 -49.69 -19.76
C THR A 691 33.04 -48.53 -18.76
N LYS A 692 31.88 -47.95 -18.41
CA LYS A 692 31.75 -46.88 -17.41
C LYS A 692 31.84 -47.38 -15.96
N GLY A 693 31.89 -48.70 -15.75
CA GLY A 693 32.01 -49.33 -14.43
C GLY A 693 30.69 -49.51 -13.68
N PHE A 694 29.53 -49.17 -14.28
CA PHE A 694 28.21 -49.41 -13.69
C PHE A 694 27.83 -50.90 -13.67
N ILE A 695 28.35 -51.67 -14.62
CA ILE A 695 28.22 -53.14 -14.65
C ILE A 695 29.59 -53.77 -14.48
N LYS A 696 29.71 -54.67 -13.50
CA LYS A 696 30.83 -55.60 -13.34
C LYS A 696 30.31 -57.03 -13.51
N PHE A 697 31.14 -58.03 -13.26
CA PHE A 697 30.80 -59.42 -13.55
C PHE A 697 31.23 -60.40 -12.46
N VAL A 698 30.39 -61.42 -12.26
CA VAL A 698 30.68 -62.58 -11.40
C VAL A 698 30.93 -63.81 -12.26
N ARG A 699 32.10 -64.43 -12.10
CA ARG A 699 32.45 -65.66 -12.83
C ARG A 699 31.92 -66.93 -12.17
N ASP A 700 32.03 -66.99 -10.86
CA ASP A 700 31.56 -68.14 -10.09
C ASP A 700 30.09 -67.98 -9.70
N GLY A 701 29.23 -68.76 -10.35
CA GLY A 701 27.80 -68.78 -10.05
C GLY A 701 27.43 -69.70 -8.89
N ALA A 702 28.37 -70.53 -8.39
CA ALA A 702 28.06 -71.58 -7.42
C ALA A 702 27.38 -71.08 -6.13
N PRO A 703 27.76 -69.92 -5.55
CA PRO A 703 27.07 -69.37 -4.37
C PRO A 703 25.58 -69.06 -4.59
N PHE A 704 25.15 -68.91 -5.85
CA PHE A 704 23.78 -68.56 -6.24
C PHE A 704 23.05 -69.75 -6.89
N GLY A 705 23.58 -70.97 -6.76
CA GLY A 705 23.02 -72.18 -7.37
C GLY A 705 23.16 -72.24 -8.90
N LEU A 706 24.06 -71.44 -9.49
CA LEU A 706 24.30 -71.37 -10.93
C LEU A 706 25.67 -71.99 -11.29
N PRO A 707 25.84 -72.54 -12.50
CA PRO A 707 27.14 -73.04 -12.94
C PRO A 707 28.15 -71.90 -13.14
N THR A 708 29.45 -72.19 -13.07
CA THR A 708 30.48 -71.23 -13.48
C THR A 708 30.26 -70.77 -14.92
N SER A 709 30.21 -69.46 -15.14
CA SER A 709 29.84 -68.90 -16.44
C SER A 709 30.91 -69.20 -17.49
N ARG A 710 30.48 -69.67 -18.67
CA ARG A 710 31.35 -69.85 -19.85
C ARG A 710 31.47 -68.58 -20.71
N SER A 711 30.77 -67.51 -20.34
CA SER A 711 30.82 -66.23 -21.08
C SER A 711 32.14 -65.51 -20.81
N LYS A 712 32.56 -64.63 -21.74
CA LYS A 712 33.85 -63.90 -21.66
C LYS A 712 34.05 -63.17 -20.32
N PHE A 713 32.98 -62.61 -19.76
CA PHE A 713 33.04 -61.79 -18.56
C PHE A 713 32.36 -62.43 -17.34
N GLY A 714 31.25 -63.16 -17.52
CA GLY A 714 30.49 -63.76 -16.42
C GLY A 714 29.03 -63.30 -16.38
N TYR A 715 28.38 -63.56 -15.26
CA TYR A 715 27.07 -63.00 -14.93
C TYR A 715 27.18 -61.51 -14.64
N LEU A 716 26.19 -60.73 -15.05
CA LEU A 716 26.12 -59.30 -14.82
C LEU A 716 25.90 -59.00 -13.33
N CYS A 717 26.64 -58.03 -12.81
CA CYS A 717 26.57 -57.59 -11.43
C CYS A 717 26.54 -56.06 -11.39
N VAL A 718 25.63 -55.52 -10.60
CA VAL A 718 25.50 -54.10 -10.31
C VAL A 718 25.75 -53.86 -8.83
N GLU A 719 26.11 -52.63 -8.45
CA GLU A 719 26.40 -52.31 -7.05
C GLU A 719 25.18 -52.59 -6.16
N GLY A 720 25.41 -53.16 -4.98
CA GLY A 720 24.36 -53.43 -3.97
C GLY A 720 23.41 -54.59 -4.29
N MET A 721 23.64 -55.33 -5.38
CA MET A 721 22.83 -56.46 -5.80
C MET A 721 22.85 -57.58 -4.74
N THR A 722 21.67 -58.10 -4.37
CA THR A 722 21.52 -59.22 -3.43
C THR A 722 20.73 -60.35 -4.09
N PHE A 723 20.97 -61.57 -3.62
CA PHE A 723 20.35 -62.78 -4.16
C PHE A 723 19.72 -63.59 -3.01
N PRO A 724 18.47 -64.06 -3.14
CA PRO A 724 17.81 -64.86 -2.12
C PRO A 724 18.45 -66.25 -2.02
N THR A 725 18.72 -66.71 -0.80
CA THR A 725 19.26 -68.05 -0.54
C THR A 725 18.19 -69.14 -0.54
N GLY A 726 16.91 -68.75 -0.46
CA GLY A 726 15.78 -69.66 -0.25
C GLY A 726 15.53 -70.03 1.21
N GLU A 727 16.35 -69.54 2.14
CA GLU A 727 16.14 -69.65 3.59
C GLU A 727 15.36 -68.43 4.11
N GLU A 728 14.56 -68.60 5.15
CA GLU A 728 13.77 -67.54 5.80
C GLU A 728 14.19 -67.41 7.26
N THR A 729 14.31 -66.18 7.75
CA THR A 729 14.60 -65.88 9.16
C THR A 729 13.55 -64.93 9.72
N ALA A 730 13.15 -65.14 10.97
CA ALA A 730 12.25 -64.21 11.66
C ALA A 730 13.06 -63.03 12.22
N ASP A 731 12.63 -61.81 11.92
CA ASP A 731 13.17 -60.59 12.53
C ASP A 731 12.89 -60.63 14.05
N PRO A 732 13.93 -60.52 14.90
CA PRO A 732 13.79 -60.67 16.34
C PRO A 732 13.01 -59.53 17.02
N ASP A 733 12.88 -58.37 16.38
CA ASP A 733 12.19 -57.20 16.93
C ASP A 733 10.74 -57.08 16.38
N THR A 734 10.50 -57.48 15.14
CA THR A 734 9.18 -57.35 14.48
C THR A 734 8.41 -58.66 14.34
N GLY A 735 9.09 -59.81 14.44
CA GLY A 735 8.54 -61.14 14.18
C GLY A 735 8.24 -61.42 12.70
N GLU A 736 8.62 -60.51 11.80
CA GLU A 736 8.37 -60.63 10.37
C GLU A 736 9.35 -61.65 9.75
N VAL A 737 8.83 -62.59 8.96
CA VAL A 737 9.65 -63.60 8.29
C VAL A 737 10.23 -62.99 7.04
N VAL A 738 11.55 -62.75 7.04
CA VAL A 738 12.28 -62.16 5.92
C VAL A 738 13.21 -63.19 5.26
N PRO A 739 13.29 -63.20 3.92
CA PRO A 739 14.19 -64.11 3.20
C PRO A 739 15.65 -63.74 3.48
N VAL A 740 16.47 -64.73 3.79
CA VAL A 740 17.92 -64.59 3.94
C VAL A 740 18.53 -64.33 2.56
N ARG A 741 19.25 -63.21 2.44
CA ARG A 741 19.85 -62.75 1.20
C ARG A 741 21.37 -62.69 1.31
N ILE A 742 22.06 -63.08 0.24
CA ILE A 742 23.52 -62.97 0.12
C ILE A 742 23.91 -61.91 -0.91
N PRO A 743 25.02 -61.17 -0.71
CA PRO A 743 25.46 -60.16 -1.66
C PRO A 743 26.04 -60.79 -2.93
N VAL A 744 25.71 -60.21 -4.09
CA VAL A 744 26.30 -60.57 -5.39
C VAL A 744 27.52 -59.68 -5.62
N LEU A 745 28.71 -60.18 -5.30
CA LEU A 745 29.96 -59.41 -5.38
C LEU A 745 30.72 -59.65 -6.71
N PRO A 746 31.29 -58.60 -7.33
CA PRO A 746 31.96 -58.73 -8.61
C PRO A 746 33.35 -59.37 -8.48
N SER A 747 33.66 -60.32 -9.35
CA SER A 747 35.00 -60.92 -9.46
C SER A 747 35.84 -60.27 -10.55
N THR A 748 35.20 -59.70 -11.57
CA THR A 748 35.88 -59.16 -12.76
C THR A 748 35.18 -57.92 -13.31
N TYR A 749 35.91 -57.04 -13.98
CA TYR A 749 35.39 -55.86 -14.68
C TYR A 749 35.94 -55.77 -16.11
N LYS A 750 35.31 -54.94 -16.95
CA LYS A 750 35.78 -54.66 -18.32
C LYS A 750 36.74 -53.48 -18.30
N CYS A 751 37.98 -53.67 -18.75
CA CYS A 751 38.95 -52.58 -18.89
C CYS A 751 38.45 -51.56 -19.93
N PRO A 752 38.35 -50.25 -19.61
CA PRO A 752 37.85 -49.25 -20.54
C PRO A 752 38.73 -49.08 -21.78
N GLN A 753 40.05 -49.18 -21.62
CA GLN A 753 41.02 -48.96 -22.70
C GLN A 753 41.18 -50.17 -23.62
N SER A 754 41.25 -51.39 -23.05
CA SER A 754 41.56 -52.61 -23.83
C SER A 754 40.36 -53.52 -24.07
N GLY A 755 39.24 -53.32 -23.37
CA GLY A 755 38.09 -54.21 -23.42
C GLY A 755 38.36 -55.63 -22.87
N ALA A 756 39.49 -55.84 -22.20
CA ALA A 756 39.86 -57.09 -21.55
C ALA A 756 39.08 -57.30 -20.24
N ALA A 757 38.87 -58.55 -19.83
CA ALA A 757 38.31 -58.89 -18.53
C ALA A 757 39.44 -58.90 -17.50
N LEU A 758 39.39 -58.01 -16.51
CA LEU A 758 40.40 -57.88 -15.45
C LEU A 758 39.78 -58.23 -14.09
N PRO A 759 40.56 -58.80 -13.14
CA PRO A 759 40.06 -59.10 -11.80
C PRO A 759 39.76 -57.81 -11.01
N VAL A 760 38.74 -57.86 -10.15
CA VAL A 760 38.46 -56.79 -9.19
C VAL A 760 39.34 -56.99 -7.96
N GLU A 761 40.14 -55.98 -7.59
CA GLU A 761 41.06 -56.06 -6.45
C GLU A 761 40.34 -56.16 -5.10
N ASN A 762 39.30 -55.34 -4.90
CA ASN A 762 38.44 -55.39 -3.72
C ASN A 762 36.95 -55.43 -4.14
N PRO A 763 36.27 -56.59 -4.05
CA PRO A 763 34.87 -56.73 -4.45
C PRO A 763 33.89 -55.86 -3.64
N LEU A 764 34.28 -55.40 -2.45
CA LEU A 764 33.46 -54.55 -1.58
C LEU A 764 33.52 -53.07 -1.95
N VAL A 765 34.48 -52.67 -2.80
CA VAL A 765 34.64 -51.28 -3.23
C VAL A 765 34.22 -51.15 -4.70
N TRP A 766 33.17 -50.37 -4.94
CA TRP A 766 32.72 -50.08 -6.29
C TRP A 766 33.46 -48.86 -6.84
N VAL A 767 33.94 -48.93 -8.08
CA VAL A 767 34.75 -47.88 -8.70
C VAL A 767 34.14 -47.57 -10.06
N TYR A 768 33.79 -46.32 -10.27
CA TYR A 768 33.23 -45.79 -11.50
C TYR A 768 34.31 -45.15 -12.37
N GLN A 769 34.11 -45.16 -13.69
CA GLN A 769 34.99 -44.48 -14.64
C GLN A 769 34.29 -43.18 -15.04
N THR A 770 34.64 -42.06 -14.39
CA THR A 770 34.10 -40.72 -14.71
C THR A 770 34.82 -40.12 -15.92
N GLU A 771 34.07 -39.48 -16.83
CA GLU A 771 34.60 -38.69 -17.95
C GLU A 771 35.18 -37.36 -17.43
N GLU A 772 36.29 -37.39 -16.69
CA GLU A 772 37.06 -36.19 -16.32
C GLU A 772 38.56 -36.53 -16.28
N THR A 773 39.13 -36.75 -17.46
CA THR A 773 40.54 -36.43 -17.76
C THR A 773 40.67 -36.25 -19.26
N SER A 774 40.48 -35.02 -19.73
CA SER A 774 41.00 -34.46 -20.99
C SER A 774 41.19 -32.98 -20.80
#